data_AF-A0A2D9K135-F1
#
_entry.id   AF-A0A2D9K135-F1
#
_cell.length_a   1.000
_cell.length_b   1.000
_cell.length_c   1.000
_cell.angle_alpha   90.00
_cell.angle_beta   90.00
_cell.angle_gamma   90.00
#
_symmetry.space_group_name_H-M   'P 1'
#
loop_
_entity.id
_entity.type
_entity.pdbx_description
1 polymer ?
#
loop_
_entity_poly.entity_id
_entity_poly.type
_entity_poly.pdbx_seq_one_letter_code
_entity_poly.pdbx_strand_id
1 'polypeptide(L)'
;MTEIFYTRLRQPVTLDKKLASGGEGEVWQTDRIGTVAKLFYQPDTTRLEKLQNMIQLPPADPMKKHDHVSIPWPQELIFDVAGKFKGYLMPCISGGMTLNNVYNAKLRNQKAPGFNWYYLHVAALNVASIIDALHTKGYVIGDVKTDNFLVNNQALVSVIDTDSFQVRGSSRTFRSLVASDGFTPPELITKDMKRFNRRPEHDAFGLAVIIYMLLTGDHPFSGQWAEGIEPLDRDAAIAGGIWPHGPQKLLQPSILSVPLSYLDLDIQKAFHQTFTEGHRDPTKRLTAKKWCQYLTSALKSLKVCQKNRNHYYHANQAECSWCVRAKAFGYDSFPSQTNKSELESYHEFLRAADNNDHQQMIQLWKTVPELHSLGELEGYREKMNGLIRELGNIESFAKACQEQSRNAVEIMRIWQSNPAWHSLIDQGHYKVGKQPLREYINQLTQNEEEKNVLIRLLNRCDERFNLKKAYVEEEDQLHQRLKSYLKETELNESNQMLFDRMDLAKNRTKAWQKISAALKEDEQVAYNLWVENKSLLDGFVQVHDQIEFFNNLEVQMKVLNKLKNKIENKQSHEEILTLWELYPSLMKSDFVKQYSIGDTALQDHIQLYYQKRDLFKKLRKARQSGEVEQVRHLWNSDLCDEACFKPFEQFLTNAHENSNHWARIRAAALEDEYETVVNYWDEKFTSRAYQSGIQEKIQRAFQVQFGFKKNIHHTGQKSVFMHRDFNEIVYGWPLENATEPSKLSCTHLVFCARPDRFPETPDDIKEPIYYRVIGKGEAKDKYARILFPVMKGNYYFSVFPATVICGRVVEIDEPYQFMAPTKYPEIKYAFFRKKHTDQNSLFLQVFSSEKITVPPFAVTYDEERPKHYFEENQKVLAEMDAVSCDAGESLIEIHTQQKLPDDAFVSIYVRDRSFYDTVRVINLSLDAVV
;
A
#
# COMPACT_ATOMS: atom_id res chain seq x y z
N MET A 1 -9.19 -18.97 -11.39
CA MET A 1 -7.82 -19.44 -11.10
C MET A 1 -7.50 -18.93 -9.71
N THR A 2 -7.21 -19.82 -8.77
CA THR A 2 -6.72 -19.47 -7.44
C THR A 2 -5.26 -19.04 -7.58
N GLU A 3 -4.98 -17.75 -7.34
CA GLU A 3 -3.61 -17.26 -7.33
C GLU A 3 -3.01 -17.47 -5.93
N ILE A 4 -1.78 -17.99 -5.89
CA ILE A 4 -1.04 -18.24 -4.64
C ILE A 4 0.04 -17.17 -4.49
N PHE A 5 -0.02 -16.47 -3.37
CA PHE A 5 1.01 -15.53 -2.94
C PHE A 5 1.70 -16.06 -1.67
N TYR A 6 2.74 -15.38 -1.24
CA TYR A 6 3.57 -15.81 -0.12
C TYR A 6 3.75 -14.69 0.88
N THR A 7 3.75 -15.02 2.16
CA THR A 7 4.16 -14.07 3.19
C THR A 7 5.67 -13.91 3.24
N ARG A 8 6.18 -13.00 4.09
CA ARG A 8 7.63 -12.82 4.29
C ARG A 8 8.33 -14.11 4.73
N LEU A 9 7.65 -14.99 5.45
CA LEU A 9 8.16 -16.30 5.90
C LEU A 9 7.96 -17.41 4.87
N ARG A 10 7.59 -17.07 3.62
CA ARG A 10 7.28 -18.02 2.53
C ARG A 10 6.13 -18.98 2.83
N GLN A 11 5.24 -18.60 3.74
CA GLN A 11 3.98 -19.32 3.92
C GLN A 11 3.02 -18.97 2.78
N PRO A 12 2.35 -19.95 2.15
CA PRO A 12 1.40 -19.68 1.08
C PRO A 12 0.15 -18.95 1.62
N VAL A 13 -0.45 -18.14 0.75
CA VAL A 13 -1.73 -17.46 0.92
C VAL A 13 -2.50 -17.59 -0.38
N THR A 14 -3.65 -18.25 -0.32
CA THR A 14 -4.49 -18.47 -1.49
C THR A 14 -5.53 -17.36 -1.61
N LEU A 15 -5.64 -16.74 -2.78
CA LEU A 15 -6.70 -15.78 -3.08
C LEU A 15 -7.87 -16.48 -3.77
N ASP A 16 -9.06 -16.33 -3.19
CA ASP A 16 -10.28 -17.00 -3.65
C ASP A 16 -11.15 -16.03 -4.48
N LYS A 17 -11.68 -15.01 -3.81
CA LYS A 17 -12.67 -14.09 -4.39
C LYS A 17 -12.27 -12.63 -4.19
N LYS A 18 -12.33 -11.85 -5.27
CA LYS A 18 -12.21 -10.39 -5.20
C LYS A 18 -13.43 -9.80 -4.49
N LEU A 19 -13.19 -9.06 -3.42
CA LEU A 19 -14.23 -8.41 -2.61
C LEU A 19 -14.48 -6.97 -3.05
N ALA A 20 -13.41 -6.24 -3.38
CA ALA A 20 -13.50 -4.83 -3.78
C ALA A 20 -12.35 -4.44 -4.71
N SER A 21 -12.56 -3.35 -5.45
CA SER A 21 -11.58 -2.69 -6.32
C SER A 21 -11.61 -1.20 -6.04
N GLY A 22 -10.45 -0.56 -5.89
CA GLY A 22 -10.32 0.89 -5.71
C GLY A 22 -9.21 1.46 -6.59
N GLY A 23 -8.92 2.75 -6.48
CA GLY A 23 -7.93 3.42 -7.35
C GLY A 23 -6.49 2.93 -7.18
N GLU A 24 -6.13 2.42 -6.00
CA GLU A 24 -4.75 2.00 -5.69
C GLU A 24 -4.54 0.48 -5.75
N GLY A 25 -5.61 -0.30 -5.82
CA GLY A 25 -5.53 -1.75 -5.73
C GLY A 25 -6.85 -2.45 -5.44
N GLU A 26 -6.74 -3.71 -5.05
CA GLU A 26 -7.86 -4.65 -4.92
C GLU A 26 -7.84 -5.32 -3.56
N VAL A 27 -9.01 -5.65 -3.03
CA VAL A 27 -9.15 -6.42 -1.79
C VAL A 27 -9.70 -7.79 -2.14
N TRP A 28 -9.01 -8.83 -1.67
CA TRP A 28 -9.29 -10.23 -1.96
C TRP A 28 -9.54 -11.01 -0.68
N GLN A 29 -10.50 -11.92 -0.74
CA GLN A 29 -10.71 -12.95 0.28
C GLN A 29 -9.56 -13.95 0.22
N THR A 30 -9.10 -14.38 1.40
CA THR A 30 -8.02 -15.36 1.55
C THR A 30 -8.52 -16.68 2.12
N ASP A 31 -7.68 -17.70 2.07
CA ASP A 31 -7.84 -18.98 2.78
C ASP A 31 -7.75 -18.85 4.31
N ARG A 32 -7.32 -17.69 4.82
CA ARG A 32 -7.26 -17.40 6.26
C ARG A 32 -8.56 -16.76 6.75
N ILE A 33 -9.24 -17.43 7.69
CA ILE A 33 -10.50 -16.95 8.28
C ILE A 33 -10.32 -15.55 8.86
N GLY A 34 -11.26 -14.65 8.55
CA GLY A 34 -11.27 -13.28 9.07
C GLY A 34 -10.15 -12.38 8.52
N THR A 35 -9.40 -12.81 7.51
CA THR A 35 -8.29 -12.05 6.91
C THR A 35 -8.51 -11.82 5.43
N VAL A 36 -8.23 -10.60 4.96
CA VAL A 36 -8.26 -10.21 3.54
C VAL A 36 -6.89 -9.73 3.08
N ALA A 37 -6.63 -9.85 1.79
CA ALA A 37 -5.42 -9.36 1.14
C ALA A 37 -5.72 -8.08 0.36
N LYS A 38 -5.02 -6.99 0.64
CA LYS A 38 -4.99 -5.80 -0.23
C LYS A 38 -3.79 -5.93 -1.17
N LEU A 39 -4.04 -6.01 -2.47
CA LEU A 39 -3.03 -6.05 -3.53
C LEU A 39 -2.96 -4.71 -4.26
N PHE A 40 -1.76 -4.17 -4.47
CA PHE A 40 -1.56 -2.91 -5.19
C PHE A 40 -1.46 -3.12 -6.70
N TYR A 41 -2.01 -2.19 -7.49
CA TYR A 41 -1.78 -2.18 -8.94
C TYR A 41 -0.33 -1.83 -9.28
N GLN A 42 0.24 -0.87 -8.55
CA GLN A 42 1.62 -0.42 -8.71
C GLN A 42 2.36 -0.51 -7.36
N PRO A 43 2.82 -1.72 -6.98
CA PRO A 43 3.63 -1.88 -5.78
C PRO A 43 5.01 -1.23 -5.99
N ASP A 44 5.43 -0.41 -5.03
CA ASP A 44 6.73 0.26 -5.03
C ASP A 44 7.44 0.12 -3.67
N THR A 45 8.71 0.52 -3.64
CA THR A 45 9.55 0.47 -2.43
C THR A 45 9.07 1.43 -1.34
N THR A 46 8.45 2.55 -1.70
CA THR A 46 7.94 3.53 -0.73
C THR A 46 6.73 2.98 0.04
N ARG A 47 5.81 2.29 -0.64
CA ARG A 47 4.68 1.58 -0.01
C ARG A 47 5.16 0.44 0.86
N LEU A 48 6.15 -0.33 0.40
CA LEU A 48 6.77 -1.40 1.19
C LEU A 48 7.34 -0.86 2.51
N GLU A 49 8.17 0.18 2.44
CA GLU A 49 8.77 0.80 3.63
C GLU A 49 7.69 1.38 4.58
N LYS A 50 6.66 2.04 4.03
CA LYS A 50 5.54 2.57 4.82
C LYS A 50 4.84 1.47 5.61
N LEU A 51 4.47 0.37 4.94
CA LEU A 51 3.77 -0.75 5.57
C LEU A 51 4.65 -1.48 6.58
N GLN A 52 5.96 -1.58 6.35
CA GLN A 52 6.89 -2.10 7.35
C GLN A 52 6.87 -1.26 8.64
N ASN A 53 6.84 0.07 8.53
CA ASN A 53 6.71 0.95 9.70
C ASN A 53 5.36 0.75 10.40
N MET A 54 4.26 0.63 9.64
CA MET A 54 2.93 0.39 10.20
C MET A 54 2.85 -0.93 10.97
N ILE A 55 3.35 -2.03 10.40
CA ILE A 55 3.33 -3.36 11.03
C ILE A 55 4.16 -3.39 12.31
N GLN A 56 5.28 -2.65 12.37
CA GLN A 56 6.14 -2.59 13.56
C GLN A 56 5.53 -1.81 14.72
N LEU A 57 4.64 -0.85 14.44
CA LEU A 57 4.06 0.03 15.47
C LEU A 57 2.53 0.11 15.36
N PRO A 58 1.79 -0.99 15.58
CA PRO A 58 0.34 -0.98 15.47
C PRO A 58 -0.33 -0.09 16.54
N PRO A 59 -1.41 0.63 16.21
CA PRO A 59 -2.26 1.30 17.19
C PRO A 59 -3.03 0.31 18.04
N ALA A 60 -3.45 0.75 19.23
CA ALA A 60 -4.39 -0.02 20.03
C ALA A 60 -5.78 0.06 19.38
N ASP A 61 -6.48 -1.06 19.29
CA ASP A 61 -7.86 -1.09 18.79
C ASP A 61 -8.82 -0.73 19.95
N PRO A 62 -9.48 0.44 19.92
CA PRO A 62 -10.38 0.89 21.01
C PRO A 62 -11.61 0.00 21.22
N MET A 63 -12.02 -0.79 20.23
CA MET A 63 -13.24 -1.62 20.30
C MET A 63 -12.95 -3.13 20.34
N LYS A 64 -11.68 -3.53 20.51
CA LYS A 64 -11.29 -4.94 20.68
C LYS A 64 -12.09 -5.67 21.78
N LYS A 65 -12.43 -4.99 22.88
CA LYS A 65 -13.24 -5.54 23.98
C LYS A 65 -14.68 -5.90 23.59
N HIS A 66 -15.16 -5.42 22.45
CA HIS A 66 -16.48 -5.70 21.89
C HIS A 66 -16.41 -6.68 20.72
N ASP A 67 -15.28 -7.38 20.55
CA ASP A 67 -15.02 -8.31 19.45
C ASP A 67 -15.24 -7.67 18.07
N HIS A 68 -14.87 -6.39 17.96
CA HIS A 68 -15.03 -5.59 16.74
C HIS A 68 -13.69 -5.01 16.30
N VAL A 69 -13.39 -5.16 15.01
CA VAL A 69 -12.20 -4.57 14.39
C VAL A 69 -12.50 -3.12 14.03
N SER A 70 -11.99 -2.18 14.83
CA SER A 70 -12.18 -0.76 14.57
C SER A 70 -11.12 -0.16 13.64
N ILE A 71 -9.94 -0.78 13.63
CA ILE A 71 -8.81 -0.37 12.81
C ILE A 71 -8.27 -1.63 12.10
N PRO A 72 -8.66 -1.90 10.84
CA PRO A 72 -8.16 -3.03 10.05
C PRO A 72 -6.70 -2.75 9.65
N TRP A 73 -5.81 -2.87 10.62
CA TRP A 73 -4.41 -2.50 10.47
C TRP A 73 -3.64 -3.56 9.66
N PRO A 74 -2.65 -3.16 8.83
CA PRO A 74 -1.78 -4.12 8.15
C PRO A 74 -1.09 -5.07 9.15
N GLN A 75 -1.14 -6.37 8.88
CA GLN A 75 -0.58 -7.42 9.74
C GLN A 75 0.67 -8.07 9.14
N GLU A 76 0.66 -8.36 7.84
CA GLU A 76 1.74 -9.10 7.19
C GLU A 76 1.88 -8.67 5.72
N LEU A 77 3.09 -8.68 5.18
CA LEU A 77 3.36 -8.33 3.77
C LEU A 77 3.21 -9.55 2.86
N ILE A 78 2.72 -9.31 1.65
CA ILE A 78 2.48 -10.33 0.62
C ILE A 78 3.43 -10.12 -0.56
N PHE A 79 3.99 -11.22 -1.05
CA PHE A 79 4.94 -11.31 -2.15
C PHE A 79 4.45 -12.33 -3.18
N ASP A 80 4.81 -12.16 -4.44
CA ASP A 80 4.61 -13.20 -5.45
C ASP A 80 5.64 -14.34 -5.31
N VAL A 81 5.51 -15.36 -6.16
CA VAL A 81 6.42 -16.52 -6.20
C VAL A 81 7.88 -16.10 -6.39
N ALA A 82 8.13 -15.06 -7.19
CA ALA A 82 9.46 -14.51 -7.45
C ALA A 82 10.01 -13.69 -6.26
N GLY A 83 9.23 -13.48 -5.21
CA GLY A 83 9.62 -12.70 -4.03
C GLY A 83 9.45 -11.19 -4.20
N LYS A 84 8.72 -10.74 -5.22
CA LYS A 84 8.43 -9.32 -5.43
C LYS A 84 7.23 -8.91 -4.58
N PHE A 85 7.33 -7.77 -3.92
CA PHE A 85 6.27 -7.19 -3.10
C PHE A 85 4.99 -6.91 -3.92
N LYS A 86 3.83 -7.28 -3.37
CA LYS A 86 2.52 -7.15 -4.02
C LYS A 86 1.45 -6.46 -3.17
N GLY A 87 1.52 -6.59 -1.85
CA GLY A 87 0.45 -6.11 -0.99
C GLY A 87 0.61 -6.51 0.47
N TYR A 88 -0.49 -6.53 1.21
CA TYR A 88 -0.48 -6.90 2.63
C TYR A 88 -1.78 -7.58 3.05
N LEU A 89 -1.71 -8.35 4.15
CA LEU A 89 -2.84 -8.94 4.85
C LEU A 89 -3.35 -8.00 5.94
N MET A 90 -4.67 -7.95 6.11
CA MET A 90 -5.34 -7.20 7.17
C MET A 90 -6.63 -7.91 7.63
N PRO A 91 -7.16 -7.59 8.82
CA PRO A 91 -8.45 -8.12 9.25
C PRO A 91 -9.59 -7.77 8.29
N CYS A 92 -10.52 -8.68 8.12
CA CYS A 92 -11.76 -8.47 7.37
C CYS A 92 -12.76 -7.66 8.20
N ILE A 93 -13.42 -6.69 7.57
CA ILE A 93 -14.58 -5.98 8.15
C ILE A 93 -15.82 -6.46 7.41
N SER A 94 -16.85 -6.86 8.15
CA SER A 94 -18.14 -7.30 7.61
C SER A 94 -19.30 -6.48 8.19
N GLY A 95 -20.40 -6.38 7.43
CA GLY A 95 -21.68 -5.88 7.94
C GLY A 95 -21.79 -4.38 8.26
N GLY A 96 -20.84 -3.56 7.84
CA GLY A 96 -20.86 -2.10 8.06
C GLY A 96 -21.34 -1.30 6.85
N MET A 97 -22.01 -0.17 7.09
CA MET A 97 -22.39 0.82 6.08
C MET A 97 -21.65 2.15 6.32
N THR A 98 -21.40 2.96 5.30
CA THR A 98 -20.73 4.27 5.52
C THR A 98 -21.57 5.18 6.40
N LEU A 99 -20.93 6.09 7.16
CA LEU A 99 -21.64 7.03 8.04
C LEU A 99 -22.66 7.91 7.29
N ASN A 100 -22.47 8.09 5.98
CA ASN A 100 -23.42 8.76 5.09
C ASN A 100 -24.85 8.19 5.15
N ASN A 101 -24.98 6.89 5.45
CA ASN A 101 -26.26 6.23 5.54
C ASN A 101 -26.97 6.45 6.88
N VAL A 102 -26.27 6.87 7.94
CA VAL A 102 -26.86 7.03 9.28
C VAL A 102 -27.03 8.49 9.69
N TYR A 103 -26.21 9.44 9.25
CA TYR A 103 -26.42 10.83 9.68
C TYR A 103 -27.71 11.43 9.05
N ASN A 104 -27.98 11.12 7.78
CA ASN A 104 -29.17 11.57 7.09
C ASN A 104 -30.42 10.80 7.57
N ALA A 105 -31.43 11.51 8.08
CA ALA A 105 -32.61 10.88 8.67
C ALA A 105 -33.39 9.95 7.72
N LYS A 106 -33.52 10.34 6.45
CA LYS A 106 -34.25 9.54 5.44
C LYS A 106 -33.50 8.25 5.13
N LEU A 107 -32.20 8.33 4.84
CA LEU A 107 -31.37 7.16 4.56
C LEU A 107 -31.26 6.25 5.78
N ARG A 108 -31.11 6.82 6.98
CA ARG A 108 -31.03 6.08 8.24
C ARG A 108 -32.28 5.26 8.47
N ASN A 109 -33.46 5.88 8.34
CA ASN A 109 -34.72 5.18 8.54
C ASN A 109 -34.97 4.07 7.50
N GLN A 110 -34.33 4.14 6.33
CA GLN A 110 -34.39 3.09 5.29
C GLN A 110 -33.36 1.97 5.50
N LYS A 111 -32.11 2.32 5.82
CA LYS A 111 -30.97 1.37 5.82
C LYS A 111 -30.58 0.89 7.22
N ALA A 112 -30.92 1.65 8.25
CA ALA A 112 -30.70 1.31 9.65
C ALA A 112 -31.95 1.65 10.50
N PRO A 113 -33.09 0.98 10.27
CA PRO A 113 -34.29 1.19 11.08
C PRO A 113 -34.00 1.02 12.57
N GLY A 114 -34.51 1.93 13.41
CA GLY A 114 -34.28 1.91 14.86
C GLY A 114 -32.95 2.52 15.30
N PHE A 115 -32.04 2.86 14.38
CA PHE A 115 -30.83 3.62 14.70
C PHE A 115 -31.22 5.04 15.13
N ASN A 116 -31.20 5.29 16.43
CA ASN A 116 -31.66 6.53 17.03
C ASN A 116 -30.51 7.46 17.44
N TRP A 117 -30.87 8.58 18.07
CA TRP A 117 -29.91 9.63 18.42
C TRP A 117 -28.87 9.20 19.46
N TYR A 118 -29.19 8.21 20.32
CA TYR A 118 -28.20 7.60 21.20
C TYR A 118 -27.11 6.89 20.38
N TYR A 119 -27.51 6.08 19.40
CA TYR A 119 -26.56 5.39 18.52
C TYR A 119 -25.73 6.38 17.67
N LEU A 120 -26.27 7.53 17.29
CA LEU A 120 -25.49 8.58 16.62
C LEU A 120 -24.42 9.17 17.53
N HIS A 121 -24.71 9.38 18.82
CA HIS A 121 -23.70 9.79 19.81
C HIS A 121 -22.65 8.70 20.05
N VAL A 122 -23.05 7.44 20.13
CA VAL A 122 -22.12 6.31 20.28
C VAL A 122 -21.22 6.19 19.05
N ALA A 123 -21.78 6.31 17.84
CA ALA A 123 -20.99 6.31 16.60
C ALA A 123 -19.98 7.47 16.58
N ALA A 124 -20.41 8.69 16.96
CA ALA A 124 -19.51 9.84 17.09
C ALA A 124 -18.38 9.59 18.11
N LEU A 125 -18.69 8.98 19.26
CA LEU A 125 -17.70 8.62 20.27
C LEU A 125 -16.71 7.59 19.73
N ASN A 126 -17.21 6.58 19.01
CA ASN A 126 -16.38 5.53 18.44
C ASN A 126 -15.44 6.08 17.36
N VAL A 127 -15.91 6.97 16.48
CA VAL A 127 -15.05 7.70 15.53
C VAL A 127 -13.97 8.48 16.28
N ALA A 128 -14.33 9.28 17.28
CA ALA A 128 -13.35 10.05 18.06
C ALA A 128 -12.31 9.13 18.74
N SER A 129 -12.72 7.97 19.26
CA SER A 129 -11.82 7.02 19.92
C SER A 129 -10.83 6.36 18.96
N ILE A 130 -11.24 6.10 17.71
CA ILE A 130 -10.35 5.59 16.65
C ILE A 130 -9.28 6.62 16.32
N ILE A 131 -9.69 7.89 16.14
CA ILE A 131 -8.76 8.98 15.81
C ILE A 131 -7.78 9.20 16.98
N ASP A 132 -8.25 9.20 18.22
CA ASP A 132 -7.38 9.32 19.40
C ASP A 132 -6.34 8.19 19.49
N ALA A 133 -6.76 6.95 19.24
CA ALA A 133 -5.86 5.79 19.24
C ALA A 133 -4.77 5.90 18.15
N LEU A 134 -5.13 6.41 16.97
CA LEU A 134 -4.18 6.65 15.87
C LEU A 134 -3.23 7.79 16.18
N HIS A 135 -3.75 8.93 16.65
CA HIS A 135 -2.96 10.12 17.00
C HIS A 135 -1.98 9.83 18.14
N THR A 136 -2.36 9.00 19.11
CA THR A 136 -1.49 8.57 20.22
C THR A 136 -0.26 7.80 19.74
N LYS A 137 -0.33 7.13 18.58
CA LYS A 137 0.83 6.48 17.93
C LYS A 137 1.54 7.37 16.91
N GLY A 138 1.11 8.62 16.73
CA GLY A 138 1.70 9.55 15.79
C GLY A 138 1.23 9.39 14.34
N TYR A 139 0.17 8.61 14.10
CA TYR A 139 -0.48 8.52 12.79
C TYR A 139 -1.44 9.69 12.59
N VAL A 140 -1.57 10.16 11.35
CA VAL A 140 -2.56 11.17 10.95
C VAL A 140 -3.33 10.60 9.77
N ILE A 141 -4.65 10.51 9.86
CA ILE A 141 -5.51 9.90 8.84
C ILE A 141 -5.41 10.70 7.54
N GLY A 142 -5.46 12.03 7.66
CA GLY A 142 -5.50 12.94 6.53
C GLY A 142 -6.93 13.10 6.03
N ASP A 143 -7.49 12.09 5.38
CA ASP A 143 -8.82 12.19 4.73
C ASP A 143 -9.96 11.77 5.68
N VAL A 144 -10.19 12.56 6.73
CA VAL A 144 -11.26 12.30 7.70
C VAL A 144 -12.61 12.72 7.13
N LYS A 145 -13.31 11.77 6.51
CA LYS A 145 -14.67 11.94 5.94
C LYS A 145 -15.58 10.77 6.27
N THR A 146 -16.89 10.97 6.13
CA THR A 146 -17.93 9.97 6.43
C THR A 146 -17.81 8.66 5.62
N ASP A 147 -17.25 8.70 4.41
CA ASP A 147 -17.06 7.50 3.58
C ASP A 147 -15.97 6.56 4.10
N ASN A 148 -15.00 7.08 4.83
CA ASN A 148 -13.87 6.29 5.36
C ASN A 148 -14.20 5.63 6.71
N PHE A 149 -15.44 5.74 7.18
CA PHE A 149 -15.91 5.09 8.40
C PHE A 149 -17.16 4.26 8.12
N LEU A 150 -17.07 2.98 8.45
CA LEU A 150 -18.18 2.03 8.39
C LEU A 150 -18.78 1.87 9.77
N VAL A 151 -20.11 1.86 9.87
CA VAL A 151 -20.85 1.66 11.13
C VAL A 151 -21.80 0.48 10.97
N ASN A 152 -21.89 -0.37 11.99
CA ASN A 152 -22.85 -1.47 12.04
C ASN A 152 -24.13 -1.06 12.80
N ASN A 153 -25.10 -1.96 12.89
CA ASN A 153 -26.37 -1.74 13.59
C ASN A 153 -26.23 -1.54 15.12
N GLN A 154 -25.06 -1.82 15.70
CA GLN A 154 -24.73 -1.62 17.12
C GLN A 154 -23.95 -0.32 17.36
N ALA A 155 -23.82 0.54 16.33
CA ALA A 155 -23.00 1.74 16.34
C ALA A 155 -21.49 1.51 16.54
N LEU A 156 -21.00 0.27 16.37
CA LEU A 156 -19.56 -0.01 16.31
C LEU A 156 -19.01 0.46 14.97
N VAL A 157 -17.85 1.13 15.00
CA VAL A 157 -17.29 1.83 13.84
C VAL A 157 -15.97 1.20 13.41
N SER A 158 -15.71 1.10 12.12
CA SER A 158 -14.41 0.73 11.58
C SER A 158 -13.92 1.83 10.63
N VAL A 159 -12.68 2.28 10.78
CA VAL A 159 -12.04 3.11 9.77
C VAL A 159 -11.51 2.22 8.65
N ILE A 160 -11.64 2.65 7.40
CA ILE A 160 -11.10 1.92 6.23
C ILE A 160 -9.98 2.70 5.57
N ASP A 161 -9.29 2.06 4.62
CA ASP A 161 -8.18 2.64 3.86
C ASP A 161 -7.00 3.07 4.76
N THR A 162 -6.66 2.23 5.74
CA THR A 162 -5.60 2.50 6.73
C THR A 162 -4.22 2.70 6.09
N ASP A 163 -4.00 2.15 4.90
CA ASP A 163 -2.78 2.31 4.12
C ASP A 163 -2.63 3.68 3.44
N SER A 164 -3.65 4.54 3.44
CA SER A 164 -3.54 5.92 2.94
C SER A 164 -3.11 6.93 4.02
N PHE A 165 -3.06 6.52 5.29
CA PHE A 165 -2.73 7.41 6.42
C PHE A 165 -1.30 7.95 6.32
N GLN A 166 -1.06 9.13 6.89
CA GLN A 166 0.29 9.64 7.05
C GLN A 166 1.02 8.88 8.17
N VAL A 167 2.22 8.39 7.84
CA VAL A 167 3.08 7.61 8.73
C VAL A 167 4.42 8.33 8.88
N ARG A 168 4.86 8.56 10.11
CA ARG A 168 6.20 9.09 10.40
C ARG A 168 7.19 7.92 10.52
N GLY A 169 8.01 7.70 9.51
CA GLY A 169 9.12 6.75 9.56
C GLY A 169 10.35 7.33 10.24
N SER A 170 11.38 6.50 10.41
CA SER A 170 12.65 6.88 11.03
C SER A 170 13.43 7.95 10.26
N SER A 171 13.38 7.91 8.92
CA SER A 171 14.14 8.80 8.03
C SER A 171 13.28 9.79 7.24
N ARG A 172 11.97 9.50 7.06
CA ARG A 172 11.04 10.33 6.29
C ARG A 172 9.60 10.18 6.74
N THR A 173 8.76 11.14 6.34
CA THR A 173 7.30 11.07 6.52
C THR A 173 6.64 10.57 5.23
N PHE A 174 5.89 9.47 5.33
CA PHE A 174 5.03 8.97 4.26
C PHE A 174 3.70 9.71 4.33
N ARG A 175 3.46 10.64 3.40
CA ARG A 175 2.31 11.56 3.45
C ARG A 175 1.01 10.90 2.97
N SER A 176 -0.11 11.39 3.50
CA SER A 176 -1.43 11.15 2.92
C SER A 176 -1.63 12.08 1.71
N LEU A 177 -2.01 11.51 0.57
CA LEU A 177 -2.08 12.23 -0.72
C LEU A 177 -3.49 12.70 -1.09
N VAL A 178 -4.48 12.33 -0.29
CA VAL A 178 -5.91 12.52 -0.59
C VAL A 178 -6.51 13.62 0.28
N ALA A 179 -7.37 14.44 -0.30
CA ALA A 179 -8.16 15.45 0.38
C ALA A 179 -9.57 15.41 -0.22
N SER A 180 -10.58 15.74 0.58
CA SER A 180 -11.98 15.68 0.16
C SER A 180 -12.69 16.98 0.46
N ASP A 181 -13.44 17.45 -0.53
CA ASP A 181 -14.24 18.67 -0.47
C ASP A 181 -15.25 18.60 0.70
N GLY A 182 -15.38 19.70 1.44
CA GLY A 182 -16.22 19.80 2.63
C GLY A 182 -15.60 19.25 3.92
N PHE A 183 -14.54 18.44 3.84
CA PHE A 183 -13.86 17.86 5.00
C PHE A 183 -12.44 18.41 5.21
N THR A 184 -11.87 19.02 4.18
CA THR A 184 -10.50 19.55 4.20
C THR A 184 -10.46 20.85 5.01
N PRO A 185 -9.58 20.98 6.03
CA PRO A 185 -9.47 22.19 6.84
C PRO A 185 -8.94 23.38 6.02
N PRO A 186 -9.28 24.62 6.39
CA PRO A 186 -9.07 25.83 5.56
C PRO A 186 -7.61 26.04 5.13
N GLU A 187 -6.65 25.74 5.99
CA GLU A 187 -5.21 25.89 5.71
C GLU A 187 -4.66 24.88 4.70
N LEU A 188 -5.41 23.81 4.40
CA LEU A 188 -5.04 22.76 3.44
C LEU A 188 -5.79 22.88 2.11
N ILE A 189 -6.84 23.69 2.03
CA ILE A 189 -7.56 23.95 0.79
C ILE A 189 -6.57 24.58 -0.20
N THR A 190 -6.60 24.12 -1.47
CA THR A 190 -5.66 24.48 -2.57
C THR A 190 -4.20 24.03 -2.40
N LYS A 191 -3.83 23.33 -1.32
CA LYS A 191 -2.44 22.89 -1.13
C LYS A 191 -2.15 21.57 -1.85
N ASP A 192 -0.91 21.40 -2.30
CA ASP A 192 -0.42 20.12 -2.84
C ASP A 192 -0.14 19.14 -1.69
N MET A 193 -1.00 18.13 -1.55
CA MET A 193 -0.90 17.11 -0.50
C MET A 193 0.41 16.30 -0.56
N LYS A 194 1.09 16.24 -1.71
CA LYS A 194 2.39 15.55 -1.86
C LYS A 194 3.52 16.25 -1.08
N ARG A 195 3.37 17.54 -0.80
CA ARG A 195 4.42 18.37 -0.20
C ARG A 195 4.18 18.71 1.26
N PHE A 196 2.99 18.44 1.78
CA PHE A 196 2.57 18.93 3.08
C PHE A 196 2.53 17.82 4.15
N ASN A 197 3.22 18.02 5.26
CA ASN A 197 3.13 17.13 6.43
C ASN A 197 1.89 17.51 7.25
N ARG A 198 0.90 16.62 7.30
CA ARG A 198 -0.29 16.84 8.12
C ARG A 198 0.04 16.70 9.61
N ARG A 199 -0.80 17.27 10.44
CA ARG A 199 -0.73 17.22 11.89
C ARG A 199 -2.09 16.77 12.45
N PRO A 200 -2.15 16.24 13.69
CA PRO A 200 -3.41 15.85 14.34
C PRO A 200 -4.52 16.90 14.29
N GLU A 201 -4.15 18.19 14.32
CA GLU A 201 -5.08 19.32 14.26
C GLU A 201 -5.84 19.43 12.92
N HIS A 202 -5.30 18.83 11.85
CA HIS A 202 -5.98 18.78 10.56
C HIS A 202 -7.09 17.72 10.57
N ASP A 203 -6.83 16.55 11.15
CA ASP A 203 -7.86 15.52 11.36
C ASP A 203 -8.93 15.99 12.36
N ALA A 204 -8.56 16.81 13.35
CA ALA A 204 -9.48 17.35 14.35
C ALA A 204 -10.62 18.18 13.71
N PHE A 205 -10.34 18.88 12.61
CA PHE A 205 -11.37 19.59 11.85
C PHE A 205 -12.36 18.61 11.20
N GLY A 206 -11.87 17.63 10.45
CA GLY A 206 -12.72 16.61 9.82
C GLY A 206 -13.51 15.79 10.84
N LEU A 207 -12.93 15.51 12.00
CA LEU A 207 -13.63 14.87 13.13
C LEU A 207 -14.82 15.73 13.59
N ALA A 208 -14.62 17.03 13.80
CA ALA A 208 -15.71 17.92 14.18
C ALA A 208 -16.78 17.99 13.09
N VAL A 209 -16.40 17.96 11.80
CA VAL A 209 -17.37 17.90 10.69
C VAL A 209 -18.23 16.63 10.77
N ILE A 210 -17.61 15.45 10.92
CA ILE A 210 -18.33 14.18 11.05
C ILE A 210 -19.26 14.18 12.26
N ILE A 211 -18.78 14.62 13.43
CA ILE A 211 -19.59 14.67 14.65
C ILE A 211 -20.77 15.63 14.46
N TYR A 212 -20.54 16.81 13.86
CA TYR A 212 -21.61 17.76 13.55
C TYR A 212 -22.67 17.12 12.66
N MET A 213 -22.26 16.44 11.58
CA MET A 213 -23.18 15.76 10.68
C MET A 213 -23.98 14.68 11.40
N LEU A 214 -23.33 13.82 12.19
CA LEU A 214 -24.00 12.76 12.94
C LEU A 214 -25.03 13.29 13.94
N LEU A 215 -24.72 14.38 14.64
CA LEU A 215 -25.58 14.89 15.71
C LEU A 215 -26.67 15.85 15.19
N THR A 216 -26.41 16.55 14.09
CA THR A 216 -27.32 17.58 13.54
C THR A 216 -28.06 17.17 12.27
N GLY A 217 -27.59 16.12 11.58
CA GLY A 217 -28.16 15.64 10.33
C GLY A 217 -27.79 16.46 9.09
N ASP A 218 -26.96 17.50 9.23
CA ASP A 218 -26.56 18.40 8.13
C ASP A 218 -25.05 18.72 8.18
N HIS A 219 -24.50 19.22 7.08
CA HIS A 219 -23.08 19.62 7.01
C HIS A 219 -22.87 21.00 7.67
N PRO A 220 -21.81 21.22 8.48
CA PRO A 220 -21.61 22.49 9.20
C PRO A 220 -21.39 23.69 8.29
N PHE A 221 -20.96 23.47 7.05
CA PHE A 221 -20.77 24.50 6.03
C PHE A 221 -21.83 24.43 4.93
N SER A 222 -23.05 24.04 5.30
CA SER A 222 -24.23 24.02 4.42
C SER A 222 -25.43 24.59 5.17
N GLY A 223 -26.39 25.13 4.42
CA GLY A 223 -27.52 25.83 5.01
C GLY A 223 -28.16 26.80 4.02
N GLN A 224 -29.01 27.68 4.55
CA GLN A 224 -29.65 28.74 3.78
C GLN A 224 -28.79 30.00 3.83
N TRP A 225 -28.32 30.47 2.68
CA TRP A 225 -27.58 31.72 2.58
C TRP A 225 -28.52 32.92 2.76
N ALA A 226 -28.00 34.00 3.35
CA ALA A 226 -28.74 35.25 3.51
C ALA A 226 -29.21 35.80 2.14
N GLU A 227 -30.34 36.49 2.14
CA GLU A 227 -30.93 37.06 0.92
C GLU A 227 -29.94 38.01 0.22
N GLY A 228 -29.81 37.86 -1.11
CA GLY A 228 -28.89 38.66 -1.92
C GLY A 228 -27.42 38.21 -1.89
N ILE A 229 -27.08 37.15 -1.15
CA ILE A 229 -25.73 36.55 -1.13
C ILE A 229 -25.68 35.35 -2.07
N GLU A 230 -24.71 35.34 -2.98
CA GLU A 230 -24.46 34.19 -3.85
C GLU A 230 -23.92 33.00 -3.01
N PRO A 231 -24.55 31.81 -3.07
CA PRO A 231 -24.09 30.65 -2.33
C PRO A 231 -22.67 30.23 -2.72
N LEU A 232 -21.78 30.18 -1.73
CA LEU A 232 -20.46 29.58 -1.92
C LEU A 232 -20.54 28.06 -1.93
N ASP A 233 -19.63 27.42 -2.66
CA ASP A 233 -19.36 26.00 -2.45
C ASP A 233 -18.81 25.75 -1.02
N ARG A 234 -18.78 24.48 -0.61
CA ARG A 234 -18.41 24.14 0.77
C ARG A 234 -16.96 24.50 1.10
N ASP A 235 -16.03 24.31 0.17
CA ASP A 235 -14.61 24.60 0.44
C ASP A 235 -14.38 26.10 0.54
N ALA A 236 -15.04 26.89 -0.30
CA ALA A 236 -15.05 28.35 -0.20
C ALA A 236 -15.69 28.81 1.13
N ALA A 237 -16.79 28.21 1.57
CA ALA A 237 -17.38 28.49 2.89
C ALA A 237 -16.45 28.12 4.06
N ILE A 238 -15.76 26.97 3.98
CA ILE A 238 -14.76 26.54 4.96
C ILE A 238 -13.57 27.52 4.98
N ALA A 239 -13.02 27.86 3.82
CA ALA A 239 -11.93 28.83 3.68
C ALA A 239 -12.31 30.19 4.29
N GLY A 240 -13.56 30.62 4.09
CA GLY A 240 -14.11 31.84 4.67
C GLY A 240 -14.47 31.75 6.15
N GLY A 241 -14.54 30.56 6.75
CA GLY A 241 -14.99 30.35 8.13
C GLY A 241 -16.49 30.64 8.30
N ILE A 242 -17.26 30.43 7.24
CA ILE A 242 -18.70 30.72 7.17
C ILE A 242 -19.48 29.46 7.56
N TRP A 243 -20.04 29.45 8.76
CA TRP A 243 -20.90 28.38 9.23
C TRP A 243 -22.09 28.95 10.02
N PRO A 244 -23.22 28.22 10.17
CA PRO A 244 -24.49 28.74 10.70
C PRO A 244 -24.44 29.39 12.08
N HIS A 245 -23.46 29.01 12.91
CA HIS A 245 -23.30 29.52 14.27
C HIS A 245 -22.01 30.35 14.40
N GLY A 246 -21.43 30.76 13.28
CA GLY A 246 -20.25 31.62 13.21
C GLY A 246 -20.59 33.11 13.34
N PRO A 247 -19.57 33.95 13.57
CA PRO A 247 -19.74 35.38 13.82
C PRO A 247 -20.30 36.15 12.61
N GLN A 248 -20.11 35.63 11.39
CA GLN A 248 -20.42 36.33 10.15
C GLN A 248 -21.92 36.34 9.81
N LYS A 249 -22.71 35.41 10.36
CA LYS A 249 -24.18 35.27 10.18
C LYS A 249 -24.67 35.24 8.71
N LEU A 250 -23.77 34.96 7.74
CA LEU A 250 -24.09 34.89 6.31
C LEU A 250 -24.82 33.60 5.90
N LEU A 251 -24.71 32.58 6.73
CA LEU A 251 -25.32 31.27 6.54
C LEU A 251 -26.23 30.99 7.73
N GLN A 252 -27.43 30.48 7.47
CA GLN A 252 -28.40 30.05 8.48
C GLN A 252 -28.56 28.53 8.42
N PRO A 253 -28.79 27.86 9.56
CA PRO A 253 -28.94 26.42 9.58
C PRO A 253 -30.21 26.02 8.81
N SER A 254 -30.16 24.90 8.10
CA SER A 254 -31.35 24.37 7.43
C SER A 254 -32.47 24.15 8.44
N ILE A 255 -33.72 24.44 8.07
CA ILE A 255 -34.89 24.20 8.93
C ILE A 255 -35.02 22.73 9.37
N LEU A 256 -34.52 21.82 8.52
CA LEU A 256 -34.51 20.38 8.78
C LEU A 256 -33.35 19.93 9.69
N SER A 257 -32.31 20.74 9.85
CA SER A 257 -31.19 20.45 10.75
C SER A 257 -31.63 20.50 12.22
N VAL A 258 -30.98 19.71 13.06
CA VAL A 258 -31.20 19.76 14.51
C VAL A 258 -30.54 21.02 15.06
N PRO A 259 -31.25 21.86 15.82
CA PRO A 259 -30.66 23.06 16.40
C PRO A 259 -29.48 22.74 17.30
N LEU A 260 -28.40 23.52 17.18
CA LEU A 260 -27.19 23.35 17.99
C LEU A 260 -27.49 23.39 19.49
N SER A 261 -28.48 24.19 19.89
CA SER A 261 -28.93 24.34 21.29
C SER A 261 -29.52 23.06 21.89
N TYR A 262 -29.85 22.05 21.08
CA TYR A 262 -30.34 20.76 21.57
C TYR A 262 -29.20 19.83 22.04
N LEU A 263 -27.94 20.15 21.69
CA LEU A 263 -26.77 19.39 22.09
C LEU A 263 -26.31 19.75 23.52
N ASP A 264 -25.46 18.91 24.10
CA ASP A 264 -24.76 19.23 25.35
C ASP A 264 -23.91 20.51 25.20
N LEU A 265 -23.82 21.31 26.27
CA LEU A 265 -23.16 22.62 26.23
C LEU A 265 -21.67 22.52 25.87
N ASP A 266 -20.97 21.48 26.31
CA ASP A 266 -19.55 21.31 25.99
C ASP A 266 -19.36 20.86 24.54
N ILE A 267 -20.31 20.11 23.98
CA ILE A 267 -20.35 19.79 22.54
C ILE A 267 -20.59 21.07 21.72
N GLN A 268 -21.49 21.95 22.14
CA GLN A 268 -21.71 23.23 21.45
C GLN A 268 -20.43 24.07 21.43
N LYS A 269 -19.77 24.23 22.60
CA LYS A 269 -18.49 24.93 22.72
C LYS A 269 -17.40 24.30 21.86
N ALA A 270 -17.37 22.96 21.77
CA ALA A 270 -16.40 22.25 20.94
C ALA A 270 -16.50 22.61 19.45
N PHE A 271 -17.72 22.79 18.93
CA PHE A 271 -17.92 23.26 17.56
C PHE A 271 -17.48 24.70 17.37
N HIS A 272 -17.82 25.60 18.29
CA HIS A 272 -17.32 26.99 18.24
C HIS A 272 -15.79 27.05 18.31
N GLN A 273 -15.19 26.30 19.23
CA GLN A 273 -13.73 26.22 19.37
C GLN A 273 -13.08 25.69 18.08
N THR A 274 -13.68 24.73 17.40
CA THR A 274 -13.08 24.13 16.19
C THR A 274 -13.31 24.97 14.94
N PHE A 275 -14.56 25.41 14.69
CA PHE A 275 -14.94 26.09 13.45
C PHE A 275 -14.80 27.62 13.50
N THR A 276 -14.70 28.22 14.69
CA THR A 276 -14.52 29.69 14.85
C THR A 276 -13.14 30.02 15.39
N GLU A 277 -12.81 29.59 16.60
CA GLU A 277 -11.53 29.95 17.23
C GLU A 277 -10.34 29.28 16.55
N GLY A 278 -10.50 27.99 16.22
CA GLY A 278 -9.53 27.15 15.53
C GLY A 278 -9.57 27.23 14.01
N HIS A 279 -10.36 28.15 13.44
CA HIS A 279 -10.42 28.36 11.99
C HIS A 279 -9.07 28.84 11.45
N ARG A 280 -8.55 29.94 12.01
CA ARG A 280 -7.25 30.54 11.61
C ARG A 280 -6.05 29.91 12.31
N ASP A 281 -6.26 29.29 13.46
CA ASP A 281 -5.21 28.66 14.26
C ASP A 281 -5.58 27.20 14.57
N PRO A 282 -5.04 26.24 13.79
CA PRO A 282 -5.35 24.83 13.97
C PRO A 282 -5.08 24.30 15.39
N THR A 283 -4.13 24.91 16.13
CA THR A 283 -3.74 24.45 17.47
C THR A 283 -4.83 24.64 18.52
N LYS A 284 -5.81 25.50 18.24
CA LYS A 284 -6.95 25.74 19.13
C LYS A 284 -8.08 24.72 18.94
N ARG A 285 -8.06 23.91 17.89
CA ARG A 285 -9.13 22.92 17.61
C ARG A 285 -9.20 21.87 18.70
N LEU A 286 -10.40 21.35 18.94
CA LEU A 286 -10.60 20.35 19.97
C LEU A 286 -9.99 18.99 19.56
N THR A 287 -9.17 18.41 20.41
CA THR A 287 -8.52 17.11 20.15
C THR A 287 -9.51 15.94 20.21
N ALA A 288 -9.20 14.84 19.51
CA ALA A 288 -10.01 13.62 19.52
C ALA A 288 -10.23 13.06 20.94
N LYS A 289 -9.19 13.04 21.78
CA LYS A 289 -9.28 12.69 23.20
C LYS A 289 -10.34 13.51 23.94
N LYS A 290 -10.38 14.82 23.69
CA LYS A 290 -11.30 15.73 24.37
C LYS A 290 -12.73 15.57 23.85
N TRP A 291 -12.91 15.31 22.55
CA TRP A 291 -14.18 14.85 21.97
C TRP A 291 -14.70 13.59 22.66
N CYS A 292 -13.86 12.57 22.90
CA CYS A 292 -14.28 11.36 23.63
C CYS A 292 -14.82 11.68 25.03
N GLN A 293 -14.18 12.61 25.75
CA GLN A 293 -14.62 13.03 27.08
C GLN A 293 -16.00 13.70 27.03
N TYR A 294 -16.17 14.68 26.12
CA TYR A 294 -17.43 15.42 25.98
C TYR A 294 -18.57 14.52 25.51
N LEU A 295 -18.35 13.66 24.52
CA LEU A 295 -19.35 12.72 24.02
C LEU A 295 -19.76 11.69 25.07
N THR A 296 -18.81 11.21 25.89
CA THR A 296 -19.13 10.30 27.01
C THR A 296 -20.00 10.99 28.06
N SER A 297 -19.73 12.26 28.36
CA SER A 297 -20.54 13.06 29.29
C SER A 297 -21.95 13.32 28.74
N ALA A 298 -22.03 13.71 27.47
CA ALA A 298 -23.30 13.96 26.78
C ALA A 298 -24.18 12.69 26.72
N LEU A 299 -23.60 11.53 26.41
CA LEU A 299 -24.31 10.23 26.41
C LEU A 299 -24.96 9.92 27.76
N LYS A 300 -24.25 10.17 28.87
CA LYS A 300 -24.79 9.96 30.23
C LYS A 300 -25.93 10.92 30.57
N SER A 301 -25.99 12.06 29.89
CA SER A 301 -26.97 13.12 30.11
C SER A 301 -28.18 13.03 29.17
N LEU A 302 -28.25 12.01 28.31
CA LEU A 302 -29.42 11.74 27.48
C LEU A 302 -30.55 11.13 28.31
N LYS A 303 -31.78 11.58 28.05
CA LYS A 303 -33.03 11.05 28.61
C LYS A 303 -33.85 10.39 27.51
N VAL A 304 -34.54 9.32 27.86
CA VAL A 304 -35.53 8.66 26.98
C VAL A 304 -36.87 9.38 27.11
N CYS A 305 -37.52 9.68 26.00
CA CYS A 305 -38.87 10.23 26.00
C CYS A 305 -39.91 9.19 26.44
N GLN A 306 -40.88 9.61 27.24
CA GLN A 306 -41.98 8.76 27.68
C GLN A 306 -42.98 8.45 26.55
N LYS A 307 -43.16 9.37 25.58
CA LYS A 307 -44.11 9.20 24.46
C LYS A 307 -43.58 8.29 23.35
N ASN A 308 -42.27 8.29 23.14
CA ASN A 308 -41.61 7.50 22.11
C ASN A 308 -40.25 7.03 22.64
N ARG A 309 -40.11 5.74 22.93
CA ARG A 309 -38.87 5.18 23.51
C ARG A 309 -37.66 5.24 22.56
N ASN A 310 -37.87 5.53 21.28
CA ASN A 310 -36.80 5.74 20.31
C ASN A 310 -36.25 7.19 20.34
N HIS A 311 -36.91 8.10 21.07
CA HIS A 311 -36.45 9.48 21.24
C HIS A 311 -35.52 9.59 22.45
N TYR A 312 -34.23 9.80 22.18
CA TYR A 312 -33.23 10.19 23.17
C TYR A 312 -32.94 11.66 23.01
N TYR A 313 -33.09 12.47 24.05
CA TYR A 313 -32.85 13.92 23.99
C TYR A 313 -32.05 14.37 25.21
N HIS A 314 -31.38 15.52 25.12
CA HIS A 314 -30.51 15.97 26.19
C HIS A 314 -31.30 16.47 27.41
N ALA A 315 -30.80 16.20 28.62
CA ALA A 315 -31.48 16.49 29.88
C ALA A 315 -31.77 17.98 30.15
N ASN A 316 -31.08 18.91 29.45
CA ASN A 316 -31.27 20.36 29.56
C ASN A 316 -32.52 20.89 28.84
N GLN A 317 -33.19 20.05 28.04
CA GLN A 317 -34.43 20.42 27.36
C GLN A 317 -35.62 20.19 28.29
N ALA A 318 -36.55 21.14 28.34
CA ALA A 318 -37.74 21.06 29.19
C ALA A 318 -38.72 19.96 28.75
N GLU A 319 -38.74 19.65 27.45
CA GLU A 319 -39.57 18.61 26.85
C GLU A 319 -38.79 17.86 25.75
N CYS A 320 -39.35 16.76 25.24
CA CYS A 320 -38.70 15.97 24.20
C CYS A 320 -38.58 16.77 22.88
N SER A 321 -37.35 17.17 22.56
CA SER A 321 -36.96 17.84 21.32
C SER A 321 -37.51 17.19 20.05
N TRP A 322 -37.56 15.86 20.00
CA TRP A 322 -38.01 15.11 18.83
C TRP A 322 -39.53 15.12 18.67
N CYS A 323 -40.29 15.02 19.78
CA CYS A 323 -41.74 15.17 19.73
C CYS A 323 -42.16 16.57 19.26
N VAL A 324 -41.49 17.61 19.76
CA VAL A 324 -41.72 19.00 19.34
C VAL A 324 -41.47 19.16 17.84
N ARG A 325 -40.34 18.66 17.35
CA ARG A 325 -39.99 18.72 15.92
C ARG A 325 -40.95 17.90 15.05
N ALA A 326 -41.32 16.69 15.48
CA ALA A 326 -42.26 15.85 14.74
C ALA A 326 -43.62 16.55 14.55
N LYS A 327 -44.11 17.24 15.60
CA LYS A 327 -45.33 18.05 15.52
C LYS A 327 -45.17 19.26 14.59
N ALA A 328 -44.03 19.94 14.63
CA ALA A 328 -43.78 21.14 13.82
C ALA A 328 -43.62 20.84 12.32
N PHE A 329 -42.96 19.73 11.97
CA PHE A 329 -42.63 19.38 10.59
C PHE A 329 -43.51 18.30 9.97
N GLY A 330 -44.40 17.67 10.76
CA GLY A 330 -45.19 16.52 10.30
C GLY A 330 -44.35 15.27 10.00
N TYR A 331 -43.08 15.25 10.42
CA TYR A 331 -42.12 14.19 10.15
C TYR A 331 -41.26 13.92 11.39
N ASP A 332 -41.27 12.67 11.86
CA ASP A 332 -40.41 12.23 12.97
C ASP A 332 -39.07 11.72 12.42
N SER A 333 -37.97 12.36 12.84
CA SER A 333 -36.60 11.98 12.45
C SER A 333 -36.11 10.71 13.14
N PHE A 334 -36.73 10.37 14.27
CA PHE A 334 -36.48 9.17 15.05
C PHE A 334 -37.83 8.54 15.36
N PRO A 335 -38.58 8.13 14.31
CA PRO A 335 -39.94 7.63 14.48
C PRO A 335 -39.90 6.54 15.53
N SER A 336 -40.96 6.49 16.34
CA SER A 336 -41.21 5.28 17.10
C SER A 336 -41.12 4.19 16.07
N GLN A 337 -40.39 3.14 16.40
CA GLN A 337 -40.75 1.88 15.80
C GLN A 337 -42.16 1.64 16.36
N THR A 338 -43.20 2.23 15.74
CA THR A 338 -44.52 1.62 15.70
C THR A 338 -44.25 0.38 14.91
N ASN A 339 -43.72 -0.56 15.66
CA ASN A 339 -43.79 -1.93 15.37
C ASN A 339 -45.29 -2.14 15.07
N LYS A 340 -45.62 -2.21 13.78
CA LYS A 340 -46.67 -3.13 13.27
C LYS A 340 -46.44 -4.59 13.75
N SER A 341 -45.40 -4.76 14.53
CA SER A 341 -44.89 -5.85 15.30
C SER A 341 -44.92 -5.63 16.83
N GLU A 342 -45.83 -4.76 17.33
CA GLU A 342 -46.25 -4.74 18.75
C GLU A 342 -47.44 -5.69 18.99
N LEU A 343 -47.84 -6.47 17.99
CA LEU A 343 -48.24 -7.83 18.31
C LEU A 343 -46.93 -8.57 18.55
N GLU A 344 -46.61 -8.87 19.81
CA GLU A 344 -45.57 -9.84 20.17
C GLU A 344 -45.71 -11.09 19.28
N SER A 345 -46.96 -11.47 19.01
CA SER A 345 -47.41 -12.48 18.07
C SER A 345 -47.05 -12.26 16.60
N TYR A 346 -46.89 -11.03 16.08
CA TYR A 346 -46.40 -10.77 14.70
C TYR A 346 -44.90 -11.00 14.59
N HIS A 347 -44.11 -10.50 15.55
CA HIS A 347 -42.67 -10.75 15.57
C HIS A 347 -42.36 -12.20 15.86
N GLU A 348 -43.17 -12.86 16.69
CA GLU A 348 -43.10 -14.31 16.87
C GLU A 348 -43.53 -15.05 15.61
N PHE A 349 -44.56 -14.57 14.89
CA PHE A 349 -44.99 -15.16 13.62
C PHE A 349 -43.91 -15.02 12.53
N LEU A 350 -43.27 -13.87 12.40
CA LEU A 350 -42.16 -13.66 11.46
C LEU A 350 -40.90 -14.39 11.87
N ARG A 351 -40.53 -14.41 13.16
CA ARG A 351 -39.42 -15.24 13.65
C ARG A 351 -39.70 -16.72 13.39
N ALA A 352 -40.93 -17.16 13.60
CA ALA A 352 -41.36 -18.50 13.26
C ALA A 352 -41.28 -18.71 11.73
N ALA A 353 -41.68 -17.75 10.91
CA ALA A 353 -41.55 -17.82 9.46
C ALA A 353 -40.10 -17.91 8.97
N ASP A 354 -39.22 -17.06 9.50
CA ASP A 354 -37.79 -17.00 9.16
C ASP A 354 -37.06 -18.25 9.63
N ASN A 355 -37.44 -18.80 10.78
CA ASN A 355 -36.93 -20.06 11.30
C ASN A 355 -37.61 -21.29 10.69
N ASN A 356 -38.58 -21.11 9.78
CA ASN A 356 -39.46 -22.16 9.24
C ASN A 356 -40.18 -23.00 10.31
N ASP A 357 -40.47 -22.41 11.48
CA ASP A 357 -41.27 -22.99 12.55
C ASP A 357 -42.76 -22.91 12.20
N HIS A 358 -43.17 -23.81 11.30
CA HIS A 358 -44.53 -23.87 10.77
C HIS A 358 -45.59 -24.13 11.86
N GLN A 359 -45.23 -24.77 12.99
CA GLN A 359 -46.17 -25.02 14.07
C GLN A 359 -46.47 -23.76 14.87
N GLN A 360 -45.43 -23.03 15.28
CA GLN A 360 -45.59 -21.74 15.95
C GLN A 360 -46.33 -20.74 15.04
N MET A 361 -46.02 -20.72 13.74
CA MET A 361 -46.75 -19.91 12.75
C MET A 361 -48.25 -20.25 12.73
N ILE A 362 -48.62 -21.54 12.66
CA ILE A 362 -50.02 -21.96 12.59
C ILE A 362 -50.76 -21.68 13.90
N GLN A 363 -50.12 -21.93 15.03
CA GLN A 363 -50.70 -21.67 16.35
C GLN A 363 -51.05 -20.18 16.45
N LEU A 364 -50.07 -19.30 16.20
CA LEU A 364 -50.27 -17.85 16.22
C LEU A 364 -51.32 -17.42 15.19
N TRP A 365 -51.31 -18.00 13.98
CA TRP A 365 -52.29 -17.71 12.94
C TRP A 365 -53.71 -18.16 13.29
N LYS A 366 -53.89 -19.22 14.09
CA LYS A 366 -55.21 -19.68 14.55
C LYS A 366 -55.71 -18.92 15.78
N THR A 367 -54.80 -18.56 16.71
CA THR A 367 -55.17 -17.99 18.00
C THR A 367 -55.17 -16.47 18.04
N VAL A 368 -54.60 -15.79 17.03
CA VAL A 368 -54.51 -14.34 16.95
C VAL A 368 -55.15 -13.84 15.64
N PRO A 369 -56.48 -13.66 15.61
CA PRO A 369 -57.22 -13.25 14.40
C PRO A 369 -56.74 -11.92 13.80
N GLU A 370 -56.14 -11.05 14.61
CA GLU A 370 -55.59 -9.76 14.20
C GLU A 370 -54.50 -9.90 13.12
N LEU A 371 -53.74 -11.01 13.14
CA LEU A 371 -52.71 -11.30 12.13
C LEU A 371 -53.30 -11.43 10.71
N HIS A 372 -54.57 -11.86 10.58
CA HIS A 372 -55.21 -12.02 9.27
C HIS A 372 -55.48 -10.69 8.58
N SER A 373 -55.63 -9.62 9.36
CA SER A 373 -55.97 -8.28 8.87
C SER A 373 -54.74 -7.45 8.44
N LEU A 374 -53.53 -7.96 8.66
CA LEU A 374 -52.28 -7.27 8.33
C LEU A 374 -51.93 -7.44 6.85
N GLY A 375 -51.92 -6.34 6.10
CA GLY A 375 -51.57 -6.32 4.68
C GLY A 375 -50.15 -6.87 4.39
N GLU A 376 -49.20 -6.73 5.32
CA GLU A 376 -47.85 -7.32 5.17
C GLU A 376 -47.84 -8.85 5.17
N LEU A 377 -48.84 -9.51 5.76
CA LEU A 377 -48.95 -10.97 5.82
C LEU A 377 -49.93 -11.53 4.79
N GLU A 378 -50.44 -10.70 3.88
CA GLU A 378 -51.37 -11.12 2.83
C GLU A 378 -50.77 -12.23 1.96
N GLY A 379 -49.48 -12.13 1.64
CA GLY A 379 -48.73 -13.17 0.92
C GLY A 379 -48.53 -14.49 1.68
N TYR A 380 -48.71 -14.50 3.01
CA TYR A 380 -48.63 -15.73 3.82
C TYR A 380 -49.97 -16.47 3.92
N ARG A 381 -51.10 -15.84 3.57
CA ARG A 381 -52.43 -16.41 3.79
C ARG A 381 -52.65 -17.74 3.06
N GLU A 382 -52.29 -17.82 1.78
CA GLU A 382 -52.38 -19.07 1.01
C GLU A 382 -51.40 -20.13 1.54
N LYS A 383 -50.19 -19.71 1.92
CA LYS A 383 -49.19 -20.57 2.56
C LYS A 383 -49.71 -21.18 3.86
N MET A 384 -50.37 -20.40 4.72
CA MET A 384 -50.91 -20.86 5.99
C MET A 384 -52.09 -21.83 5.82
N ASN A 385 -52.99 -21.58 4.85
CA ASN A 385 -54.08 -22.50 4.54
C ASN A 385 -53.54 -23.84 4.01
N GLY A 386 -52.51 -23.82 3.18
CA GLY A 386 -51.81 -25.02 2.71
C GLY A 386 -51.15 -25.79 3.86
N LEU A 387 -50.40 -25.10 4.72
CA LEU A 387 -49.72 -25.70 5.86
C LEU A 387 -50.69 -26.35 6.87
N ILE A 388 -51.82 -25.70 7.16
CA ILE A 388 -52.86 -26.26 8.05
C ILE A 388 -53.43 -27.56 7.49
N ARG A 389 -53.63 -27.65 6.17
CA ARG A 389 -54.12 -28.86 5.51
C ARG A 389 -53.09 -30.00 5.56
N GLU A 390 -51.83 -29.72 5.23
CA GLU A 390 -50.77 -30.74 5.21
C GLU A 390 -50.47 -31.32 6.60
N LEU A 391 -50.50 -30.51 7.66
CA LEU A 391 -50.35 -31.02 9.02
C LEU A 391 -51.50 -31.94 9.47
N GLY A 392 -52.73 -31.69 9.01
CA GLY A 392 -53.87 -32.59 9.25
C GLY A 392 -53.70 -33.95 8.55
N ASN A 393 -53.09 -33.96 7.37
CA ASN A 393 -52.74 -35.20 6.65
C ASN A 393 -51.65 -36.00 7.40
N ILE A 394 -50.65 -35.31 7.96
CA ILE A 394 -49.58 -35.93 8.76
C ILE A 394 -50.14 -36.59 10.03
N GLU A 395 -51.07 -35.93 10.72
CA GLU A 395 -51.71 -36.49 11.92
C GLU A 395 -52.47 -37.78 11.60
N SER A 396 -53.20 -37.78 10.47
CA SER A 396 -53.91 -38.95 9.96
C SER A 396 -52.94 -40.08 9.57
N PHE A 397 -51.78 -39.75 8.98
CA PHE A 397 -50.72 -40.70 8.65
C PHE A 397 -50.05 -41.31 9.89
N ALA A 398 -49.78 -40.51 10.92
CA ALA A 398 -49.20 -40.97 12.19
C ALA A 398 -50.11 -42.01 12.85
N LYS A 399 -51.42 -41.76 12.85
CA LYS A 399 -52.44 -42.68 13.37
C LYS A 399 -52.54 -43.96 12.55
N ALA A 400 -52.44 -43.86 11.22
CA ALA A 400 -52.40 -45.02 10.33
C ALA A 400 -51.13 -45.89 10.51
N CYS A 401 -50.00 -45.31 10.92
CA CYS A 401 -48.78 -46.07 11.27
C CYS A 401 -48.91 -46.85 12.58
N GLN A 402 -49.84 -46.47 13.45
CA GLN A 402 -50.12 -47.14 14.73
C GLN A 402 -51.02 -48.38 14.56
N GLU A 403 -51.92 -48.36 13.59
CA GLU A 403 -52.77 -49.48 13.24
C GLU A 403 -51.92 -50.50 12.46
N GLN A 404 -51.79 -51.75 12.93
CA GLN A 404 -50.88 -52.81 12.42
C GLN A 404 -51.16 -53.29 10.97
N SER A 405 -51.80 -52.48 10.13
CA SER A 405 -52.32 -52.86 8.81
C SER A 405 -51.39 -52.55 7.63
N ARG A 406 -50.21 -51.91 7.82
CA ARG A 406 -49.27 -51.55 6.74
C ARG A 406 -47.82 -51.98 7.00
N ASN A 407 -47.14 -52.48 5.96
CA ASN A 407 -45.72 -52.89 6.05
C ASN A 407 -44.77 -51.68 5.95
N ALA A 408 -43.53 -51.83 6.42
CA ALA A 408 -42.54 -50.74 6.48
C ALA A 408 -42.23 -50.08 5.11
N VAL A 409 -42.25 -50.85 4.02
CA VAL A 409 -41.99 -50.36 2.66
C VAL A 409 -43.12 -49.44 2.18
N GLU A 410 -44.36 -49.75 2.53
CA GLU A 410 -45.53 -48.94 2.16
C GLU A 410 -45.60 -47.63 2.96
N ILE A 411 -45.25 -47.70 4.25
CA ILE A 411 -45.09 -46.52 5.12
C ILE A 411 -44.00 -45.60 4.54
N MET A 412 -42.85 -46.16 4.13
CA MET A 412 -41.77 -45.38 3.53
C MET A 412 -42.13 -44.84 2.15
N ARG A 413 -42.89 -45.56 1.31
CA ARG A 413 -43.34 -45.03 0.02
C ARG A 413 -44.23 -43.80 0.20
N ILE A 414 -45.20 -43.84 1.12
CA ILE A 414 -46.09 -42.71 1.39
C ILE A 414 -45.28 -41.53 1.97
N TRP A 415 -44.37 -41.80 2.89
CA TRP A 415 -43.46 -40.80 3.46
C TRP A 415 -42.57 -40.13 2.41
N GLN A 416 -41.99 -40.91 1.48
CA GLN A 416 -41.13 -40.41 0.40
C GLN A 416 -41.92 -39.65 -0.68
N SER A 417 -43.18 -40.04 -0.92
CA SER A 417 -44.05 -39.38 -1.90
C SER A 417 -44.55 -38.01 -1.42
N ASN A 418 -44.35 -37.69 -0.14
CA ASN A 418 -44.77 -36.43 0.47
C ASN A 418 -43.57 -35.72 1.14
N PRO A 419 -42.56 -35.27 0.36
CA PRO A 419 -41.32 -34.71 0.90
C PRO A 419 -41.53 -33.41 1.70
N ALA A 420 -42.62 -32.68 1.44
CA ALA A 420 -42.99 -31.50 2.20
C ALA A 420 -43.19 -31.81 3.70
N TRP A 421 -43.60 -33.04 4.04
CA TRP A 421 -43.83 -33.46 5.42
C TRP A 421 -42.53 -33.54 6.24
N HIS A 422 -41.39 -33.75 5.59
CA HIS A 422 -40.10 -33.91 6.30
C HIS A 422 -39.68 -32.63 7.01
N SER A 423 -40.06 -31.48 6.47
CA SER A 423 -39.81 -30.15 7.05
C SER A 423 -40.81 -29.76 8.15
N LEU A 424 -41.86 -30.56 8.37
CA LEU A 424 -43.02 -30.17 9.19
C LEU A 424 -43.11 -30.90 10.54
N ILE A 425 -42.29 -31.93 10.81
CA ILE A 425 -42.50 -32.89 11.93
C ILE A 425 -41.47 -32.71 13.08
N ASP A 426 -40.62 -31.70 13.03
CA ASP A 426 -39.41 -31.58 13.86
C ASP A 426 -39.59 -31.32 15.38
N GLN A 427 -40.82 -31.34 15.90
CA GLN A 427 -41.11 -30.91 17.28
C GLN A 427 -41.84 -31.95 18.16
N GLY A 428 -41.79 -33.25 17.85
CA GLY A 428 -42.18 -34.31 18.82
C GLY A 428 -43.68 -34.45 19.15
N HIS A 429 -44.54 -33.71 18.46
CA HIS A 429 -46.00 -33.72 18.67
C HIS A 429 -46.71 -34.92 18.04
N TYR A 430 -46.26 -35.37 16.88
CA TYR A 430 -46.81 -36.56 16.22
C TYR A 430 -46.08 -37.80 16.73
N LYS A 431 -46.83 -38.83 17.17
CA LYS A 431 -46.27 -40.04 17.77
C LYS A 431 -46.88 -41.29 17.16
N VAL A 432 -46.06 -42.32 17.02
CA VAL A 432 -46.48 -43.69 16.73
C VAL A 432 -46.28 -44.49 18.01
N GLY A 433 -47.37 -44.76 18.73
CA GLY A 433 -47.32 -45.34 20.07
C GLY A 433 -46.77 -44.34 21.09
N LYS A 434 -45.68 -44.72 21.78
CA LYS A 434 -44.97 -43.83 22.72
C LYS A 434 -43.80 -43.07 22.06
N GLN A 435 -43.46 -43.40 20.81
CA GLN A 435 -42.29 -42.88 20.12
C GLN A 435 -42.66 -41.69 19.22
N PRO A 436 -41.86 -40.61 19.17
CA PRO A 436 -42.01 -39.55 18.17
C PRO A 436 -42.00 -40.10 16.73
N LEU A 437 -42.92 -39.62 15.89
CA LEU A 437 -43.06 -40.06 14.49
C LEU A 437 -41.75 -39.85 13.71
N ARG A 438 -41.06 -38.72 13.94
CA ARG A 438 -39.76 -38.47 13.32
C ARG A 438 -38.73 -39.51 13.73
N GLU A 439 -38.65 -39.89 15.01
CA GLU A 439 -37.73 -40.93 15.46
C GLU A 439 -38.10 -42.31 14.93
N TYR A 440 -39.40 -42.61 14.85
CA TYR A 440 -39.90 -43.87 14.28
C TYR A 440 -39.54 -43.99 12.79
N ILE A 441 -39.78 -42.94 12.02
CA ILE A 441 -39.41 -42.89 10.61
C ILE A 441 -37.90 -42.79 10.42
N ASN A 442 -37.19 -42.05 11.25
CA ASN A 442 -35.73 -41.98 11.21
C ASN A 442 -35.12 -43.34 11.54
N GLN A 443 -35.66 -44.13 12.48
CA GLN A 443 -35.17 -45.48 12.72
C GLN A 443 -35.41 -46.39 11.52
N LEU A 444 -36.57 -46.31 10.88
CA LEU A 444 -36.84 -47.07 9.65
C LEU A 444 -35.93 -46.62 8.51
N THR A 445 -35.73 -45.30 8.36
CA THR A 445 -34.87 -44.69 7.34
C THR A 445 -33.40 -44.96 7.61
N GLN A 446 -32.95 -44.95 8.86
CA GLN A 446 -31.56 -45.18 9.28
C GLN A 446 -31.22 -46.67 9.19
N ASN A 447 -32.15 -47.57 9.50
CA ASN A 447 -31.99 -48.99 9.23
C ASN A 447 -31.91 -49.27 7.72
N GLU A 448 -32.69 -48.58 6.89
CA GLU A 448 -32.66 -48.72 5.44
C GLU A 448 -31.47 -47.98 4.79
N GLU A 449 -31.05 -46.83 5.32
CA GLU A 449 -29.87 -46.07 4.89
C GLU A 449 -28.58 -46.74 5.31
N GLU A 450 -28.47 -47.27 6.54
CA GLU A 450 -27.30 -48.05 6.98
C GLU A 450 -27.21 -49.35 6.19
N LYS A 451 -28.34 -50.01 5.92
CA LYS A 451 -28.37 -51.15 4.99
C LYS A 451 -27.99 -50.72 3.57
N ASN A 452 -28.46 -49.58 3.07
CA ASN A 452 -28.09 -49.04 1.75
C ASN A 452 -26.68 -48.45 1.69
N VAL A 453 -26.08 -48.05 2.81
CA VAL A 453 -24.69 -47.59 2.94
C VAL A 453 -23.78 -48.79 3.02
N LEU A 454 -24.17 -49.84 3.76
CA LEU A 454 -23.53 -51.14 3.71
C LEU A 454 -23.57 -51.65 2.27
N ILE A 455 -24.75 -51.76 1.63
CA ILE A 455 -24.92 -52.19 0.23
C ILE A 455 -24.18 -51.27 -0.77
N ARG A 456 -24.17 -49.93 -0.60
CA ARG A 456 -23.39 -49.02 -1.47
C ARG A 456 -21.88 -49.12 -1.23
N LEU A 457 -21.43 -49.30 0.00
CA LEU A 457 -20.03 -49.55 0.34
C LEU A 457 -19.59 -50.89 -0.25
N LEU A 458 -20.49 -51.88 -0.28
CA LEU A 458 -20.27 -53.21 -0.82
C LEU A 458 -20.33 -53.25 -2.37
N ASN A 459 -21.27 -52.55 -2.98
CA ASN A 459 -21.32 -52.38 -4.44
C ASN A 459 -20.15 -51.51 -4.94
N ARG A 460 -19.70 -50.53 -4.15
CA ARG A 460 -18.39 -49.86 -4.37
C ARG A 460 -17.20 -50.78 -4.07
N CYS A 461 -17.34 -51.78 -3.19
CA CYS A 461 -16.31 -52.80 -2.96
C CYS A 461 -16.15 -53.70 -4.19
N ASP A 462 -17.19 -53.96 -4.97
CA ASP A 462 -17.09 -54.69 -6.25
C ASP A 462 -16.40 -53.89 -7.36
N GLU A 463 -16.57 -52.57 -7.43
CA GLU A 463 -15.80 -51.71 -8.36
C GLU A 463 -14.38 -51.37 -7.85
N ARG A 464 -14.11 -51.47 -6.54
CA ARG A 464 -12.82 -51.15 -5.88
C ARG A 464 -12.16 -52.35 -5.20
N PHE A 465 -12.36 -53.57 -5.70
CA PHE A 465 -11.64 -54.73 -5.17
C PHE A 465 -10.10 -54.59 -5.26
N ASN A 466 -9.60 -53.67 -6.10
CA ASN A 466 -8.17 -53.35 -6.22
C ASN A 466 -7.61 -52.31 -5.22
N LEU A 467 -8.44 -51.46 -4.60
CA LEU A 467 -7.93 -50.34 -3.77
C LEU A 467 -7.88 -50.65 -2.27
N LYS A 468 -8.77 -51.49 -1.73
CA LYS A 468 -8.65 -51.90 -0.31
C LYS A 468 -7.68 -53.06 -0.09
N LYS A 469 -7.36 -53.83 -1.13
CA LYS A 469 -6.18 -54.70 -1.12
C LYS A 469 -4.92 -53.86 -0.98
N ALA A 470 -4.81 -52.75 -1.73
CA ALA A 470 -3.70 -51.81 -1.65
C ALA A 470 -3.57 -51.14 -0.27
N TYR A 471 -4.64 -50.75 0.42
CA TYR A 471 -4.52 -50.16 1.77
C TYR A 471 -4.11 -51.16 2.86
N VAL A 472 -4.62 -52.39 2.78
CA VAL A 472 -4.19 -53.48 3.68
C VAL A 472 -2.76 -53.90 3.35
N GLU A 473 -2.39 -53.93 2.07
CA GLU A 473 -1.02 -54.14 1.59
C GLU A 473 -0.10 -52.95 1.93
N GLU A 474 -0.58 -51.71 1.99
CA GLU A 474 0.17 -50.51 2.38
C GLU A 474 0.43 -50.49 3.88
N GLU A 475 -0.55 -50.84 4.73
CA GLU A 475 -0.32 -51.00 6.16
C GLU A 475 0.58 -52.22 6.46
N ASP A 476 0.44 -53.32 5.72
CA ASP A 476 1.39 -54.46 5.81
C ASP A 476 2.78 -54.06 5.30
N GLN A 477 2.89 -53.31 4.20
CA GLN A 477 4.17 -52.74 3.73
C GLN A 477 4.76 -51.75 4.73
N LEU A 478 3.96 -50.92 5.38
CA LEU A 478 4.40 -50.02 6.45
C LEU A 478 4.91 -50.83 7.63
N HIS A 479 4.19 -51.89 8.02
CA HIS A 479 4.58 -52.84 9.06
C HIS A 479 5.90 -53.55 8.71
N GLN A 480 6.07 -54.04 7.48
CA GLN A 480 7.32 -54.65 7.01
C GLN A 480 8.47 -53.64 6.94
N ARG A 481 8.24 -52.40 6.48
CA ARG A 481 9.24 -51.32 6.45
C ARG A 481 9.71 -50.95 7.86
N LEU A 482 8.78 -50.85 8.81
CA LEU A 482 9.05 -50.63 10.24
C LEU A 482 9.85 -51.78 10.87
N LYS A 483 9.48 -53.02 10.55
CA LYS A 483 10.15 -54.22 11.05
C LYS A 483 11.58 -54.35 10.52
N SER A 484 11.82 -53.97 9.26
CA SER A 484 13.18 -53.88 8.68
C SER A 484 13.98 -52.74 9.31
N TYR A 485 13.36 -51.56 9.49
CA TYR A 485 13.98 -50.39 10.13
C TYR A 485 14.48 -50.67 11.56
N LEU A 486 13.65 -51.33 12.39
CA LEU A 486 14.03 -51.73 13.76
C LEU A 486 15.16 -52.76 13.82
N LYS A 487 15.36 -53.52 12.74
CA LYS A 487 16.42 -54.52 12.62
C LYS A 487 17.79 -53.92 12.32
N GLU A 488 17.83 -52.72 11.72
CA GLU A 488 19.06 -52.01 11.32
C GLU A 488 19.58 -51.03 12.37
N THR A 489 18.80 -50.70 13.42
CA THR A 489 19.07 -49.52 14.26
C THR A 489 19.33 -49.78 15.76
N GLU A 490 19.37 -51.02 16.25
CA GLU A 490 19.61 -51.36 17.68
C GLU A 490 18.86 -50.44 18.68
N LEU A 491 17.62 -50.04 18.34
CA LEU A 491 16.82 -49.14 19.16
C LEU A 491 16.07 -49.93 20.25
N ASN A 492 16.39 -49.65 21.51
CA ASN A 492 15.78 -50.22 22.71
C ASN A 492 14.27 -49.91 22.84
N GLU A 493 13.59 -50.69 23.70
CA GLU A 493 12.15 -50.75 24.03
C GLU A 493 11.43 -49.43 24.39
N SER A 494 12.04 -48.26 24.25
CA SER A 494 11.47 -46.97 24.68
C SER A 494 10.39 -46.39 23.75
N ASN A 495 9.75 -47.18 22.90
CA ASN A 495 8.71 -46.74 21.95
C ASN A 495 7.43 -47.62 22.00
N GLN A 496 6.92 -47.89 23.21
CA GLN A 496 5.69 -48.68 23.44
C GLN A 496 4.49 -48.23 22.57
N MET A 497 4.35 -46.92 22.33
CA MET A 497 3.28 -46.34 21.51
C MET A 497 3.32 -46.78 20.03
N LEU A 498 4.49 -47.15 19.49
CA LEU A 498 4.61 -47.71 18.14
C LEU A 498 4.12 -49.17 18.09
N PHE A 499 4.42 -49.96 19.12
CA PHE A 499 3.97 -51.35 19.23
C PHE A 499 2.44 -51.45 19.40
N ASP A 500 1.85 -50.61 20.26
CA ASP A 500 0.39 -50.59 20.48
C ASP A 500 -0.37 -50.25 19.18
N ARG A 501 0.21 -49.40 18.33
CA ARG A 501 -0.35 -49.04 17.02
C ARG A 501 -0.20 -50.17 15.98
N MET A 502 0.87 -50.95 16.05
CA MET A 502 1.06 -52.13 15.19
C MET A 502 0.02 -53.22 15.48
N ASP A 503 -0.29 -53.45 16.75
CA ASP A 503 -1.32 -54.42 17.14
C ASP A 503 -2.73 -53.97 16.74
N LEU A 504 -3.01 -52.66 16.80
CA LEU A 504 -4.27 -52.09 16.32
C LEU A 504 -4.48 -52.32 14.81
N ALA A 505 -3.46 -52.07 13.99
CA ALA A 505 -3.53 -52.28 12.53
C ALA A 505 -3.81 -53.76 12.20
N LYS A 506 -3.08 -54.69 12.83
CA LYS A 506 -3.26 -56.13 12.67
C LYS A 506 -4.67 -56.61 13.03
N ASN A 507 -5.26 -56.06 14.09
CA ASN A 507 -6.61 -56.43 14.54
C ASN A 507 -7.69 -55.89 13.59
N ARG A 508 -7.47 -54.72 12.98
CA ARG A 508 -8.36 -54.14 11.96
C ARG A 508 -8.40 -54.96 10.68
N THR A 509 -7.24 -55.43 10.20
CA THR A 509 -7.18 -56.31 9.01
C THR A 509 -8.02 -57.57 9.19
N LYS A 510 -7.95 -58.19 10.37
CA LYS A 510 -8.74 -59.38 10.70
C LYS A 510 -10.23 -59.11 10.76
N ALA A 511 -10.65 -57.95 11.28
CA ALA A 511 -12.06 -57.56 11.36
C ALA A 511 -12.67 -57.40 9.95
N TRP A 512 -11.97 -56.72 9.04
CA TRP A 512 -12.42 -56.58 7.64
C TRP A 512 -12.51 -57.91 6.89
N GLN A 513 -11.56 -58.82 7.11
CA GLN A 513 -11.60 -60.16 6.50
C GLN A 513 -12.82 -60.97 6.94
N LYS A 514 -13.21 -60.87 8.23
CA LYS A 514 -14.40 -61.55 8.77
C LYS A 514 -15.71 -60.99 8.22
N ILE A 515 -15.85 -59.67 8.19
CA ILE A 515 -17.05 -59.00 7.65
C ILE A 515 -17.22 -59.34 6.16
N SER A 516 -16.13 -59.33 5.40
CA SER A 516 -16.15 -59.69 3.96
C SER A 516 -16.50 -61.15 3.70
N ALA A 517 -16.19 -62.06 4.62
CA ALA A 517 -16.55 -63.47 4.51
C ALA A 517 -18.03 -63.70 4.82
N ALA A 518 -18.53 -63.12 5.92
CA ALA A 518 -19.94 -63.25 6.34
C ALA A 518 -20.93 -62.68 5.31
N LEU A 519 -20.51 -61.63 4.59
CA LEU A 519 -21.32 -61.00 3.56
C LEU A 519 -21.66 -61.92 2.38
N LYS A 520 -20.82 -62.93 2.09
CA LYS A 520 -21.07 -63.88 1.00
C LYS A 520 -22.16 -64.90 1.35
N GLU A 521 -22.58 -64.96 2.61
CA GLU A 521 -23.48 -65.97 3.14
C GLU A 521 -24.79 -65.38 3.70
N ASP A 522 -24.72 -64.28 4.49
CA ASP A 522 -25.90 -63.64 5.11
C ASP A 522 -25.66 -62.14 5.37
N GLU A 523 -26.47 -61.29 4.73
CA GLU A 523 -26.40 -59.82 4.86
C GLU A 523 -26.66 -59.32 6.28
N GLN A 524 -27.52 -59.98 7.04
CA GLN A 524 -27.89 -59.57 8.40
C GLN A 524 -26.77 -59.92 9.39
N VAL A 525 -26.10 -61.05 9.20
CA VAL A 525 -24.93 -61.46 10.00
C VAL A 525 -23.75 -60.52 9.75
N ALA A 526 -23.53 -60.13 8.50
CA ALA A 526 -22.48 -59.18 8.15
C ALA A 526 -22.73 -57.77 8.71
N TYR A 527 -23.99 -57.32 8.74
CA TYR A 527 -24.37 -56.07 9.40
C TYR A 527 -24.07 -56.11 10.92
N ASN A 528 -24.43 -57.22 11.59
CA ASN A 528 -24.17 -57.37 13.02
C ASN A 528 -22.66 -57.37 13.34
N LEU A 529 -21.85 -58.09 12.55
CA LEU A 529 -20.38 -58.09 12.69
C LEU A 529 -19.76 -56.71 12.43
N TRP A 530 -20.35 -55.93 11.51
CA TRP A 530 -19.91 -54.55 11.27
C TRP A 530 -20.19 -53.64 12.46
N VAL A 531 -21.38 -53.75 13.08
CA VAL A 531 -21.72 -53.00 14.30
C VAL A 531 -20.78 -53.37 15.46
N GLU A 532 -20.48 -54.66 15.65
CA GLU A 532 -19.59 -55.14 16.72
C GLU A 532 -18.15 -54.65 16.58
N ASN A 533 -17.66 -54.46 15.35
CA ASN A 533 -16.30 -54.01 15.08
C ASN A 533 -16.23 -52.51 14.76
N LYS A 534 -17.32 -51.77 14.89
CA LYS A 534 -17.42 -50.36 14.49
C LYS A 534 -16.38 -49.46 15.16
N SER A 535 -16.12 -49.63 16.45
CA SER A 535 -15.12 -48.85 17.19
C SER A 535 -13.67 -49.14 16.78
N LEU A 536 -13.39 -50.36 16.30
CA LEU A 536 -12.10 -50.72 15.72
C LEU A 536 -11.94 -50.10 14.32
N LEU A 537 -13.04 -49.92 13.58
CA LEU A 537 -13.05 -49.51 12.18
C LEU A 537 -13.29 -47.99 11.97
N ASP A 538 -13.90 -47.31 12.94
CA ASP A 538 -14.08 -45.85 12.97
C ASP A 538 -12.76 -45.13 13.30
N GLY A 539 -12.52 -43.97 12.66
CA GLY A 539 -11.26 -43.21 12.76
C GLY A 539 -10.31 -43.32 11.57
N PHE A 540 -10.80 -43.79 10.41
CA PHE A 540 -10.04 -43.88 9.17
C PHE A 540 -9.79 -42.49 8.53
N VAL A 541 -8.73 -41.79 8.98
CA VAL A 541 -8.16 -40.59 8.31
C VAL A 541 -6.62 -40.51 8.38
N GLN A 542 -5.94 -41.22 9.28
CA GLN A 542 -4.53 -40.92 9.61
C GLN A 542 -3.43 -41.67 8.82
N VAL A 543 -3.68 -42.19 7.62
CA VAL A 543 -2.58 -42.79 6.82
C VAL A 543 -1.63 -41.69 6.31
N HIS A 544 -2.15 -40.50 5.98
CA HIS A 544 -1.34 -39.41 5.43
C HIS A 544 -0.36 -38.81 6.46
N ASP A 545 -0.83 -38.45 7.65
CA ASP A 545 0.01 -37.90 8.73
C ASP A 545 1.09 -38.89 9.17
N GLN A 546 0.80 -40.20 9.09
CA GLN A 546 1.74 -41.27 9.40
C GLN A 546 2.79 -41.43 8.31
N ILE A 547 2.39 -41.44 7.04
CA ILE A 547 3.32 -41.41 5.90
C ILE A 547 4.18 -40.16 5.97
N GLU A 548 3.62 -39.01 6.34
CA GLU A 548 4.35 -37.75 6.48
C GLU A 548 5.35 -37.80 7.64
N PHE A 549 4.97 -38.36 8.79
CA PHE A 549 5.89 -38.59 9.91
C PHE A 549 7.05 -39.53 9.51
N PHE A 550 6.76 -40.63 8.81
CA PHE A 550 7.80 -41.57 8.33
C PHE A 550 8.69 -40.97 7.25
N ASN A 551 8.11 -40.24 6.29
CA ASN A 551 8.87 -39.52 5.26
C ASN A 551 9.79 -38.47 5.91
N ASN A 552 9.31 -37.76 6.93
CA ASN A 552 10.11 -36.82 7.70
C ASN A 552 11.28 -37.51 8.43
N LEU A 553 11.06 -38.67 9.05
CA LEU A 553 12.11 -39.49 9.67
C LEU A 553 13.15 -39.99 8.64
N GLU A 554 12.71 -40.44 7.47
CA GLU A 554 13.60 -40.93 6.41
C GLU A 554 14.45 -39.79 5.82
N VAL A 555 13.85 -38.61 5.64
CA VAL A 555 14.57 -37.39 5.22
C VAL A 555 15.58 -36.97 6.28
N GLN A 556 15.20 -36.94 7.56
CA GLN A 556 16.11 -36.63 8.66
C GLN A 556 17.31 -37.59 8.68
N MET A 557 17.10 -38.90 8.46
CA MET A 557 18.17 -39.89 8.42
C MET A 557 19.10 -39.72 7.21
N LYS A 558 18.54 -39.43 6.02
CA LYS A 558 19.35 -39.12 4.83
C LYS A 558 20.23 -37.89 5.04
N VAL A 559 19.71 -36.87 5.71
CA VAL A 559 20.48 -35.66 6.06
C VAL A 559 21.56 -35.98 7.09
N LEU A 560 21.28 -36.80 8.11
CA LEU A 560 22.28 -37.24 9.10
C LEU A 560 23.41 -38.04 8.47
N ASN A 561 23.10 -38.98 7.58
CA ASN A 561 24.13 -39.73 6.84
C ASN A 561 24.95 -38.82 5.93
N LYS A 562 24.32 -37.80 5.32
CA LYS A 562 25.02 -36.80 4.52
C LYS A 562 25.92 -35.91 5.39
N LEU A 563 25.48 -35.50 6.58
CA LEU A 563 26.29 -34.79 7.56
C LEU A 563 27.47 -35.63 8.01
N LYS A 564 27.24 -36.89 8.37
CA LYS A 564 28.28 -37.86 8.73
C LYS A 564 29.33 -37.97 7.63
N ASN A 565 28.92 -38.22 6.39
CA ASN A 565 29.85 -38.30 5.26
C ASN A 565 30.62 -36.99 5.04
N LYS A 566 30.00 -35.82 5.20
CA LYS A 566 30.69 -34.53 5.04
C LYS A 566 31.71 -34.28 6.15
N ILE A 567 31.40 -34.67 7.37
CA ILE A 567 32.28 -34.56 8.54
C ILE A 567 33.46 -35.53 8.38
N GLU A 568 33.21 -36.80 8.05
CA GLU A 568 34.24 -37.82 7.82
C GLU A 568 35.16 -37.46 6.64
N ASN A 569 34.61 -36.86 5.57
CA ASN A 569 35.39 -36.37 4.42
C ASN A 569 36.00 -34.97 4.65
N LYS A 570 36.00 -34.46 5.89
CA LYS A 570 36.62 -33.17 6.27
C LYS A 570 36.21 -31.99 5.38
N GLN A 571 34.94 -31.90 5.00
CA GLN A 571 34.43 -30.77 4.21
C GLN A 571 34.42 -29.46 5.00
N SER A 572 34.19 -28.34 4.30
CA SER A 572 34.28 -27.02 4.92
C SER A 572 33.24 -26.82 6.02
N HIS A 573 33.60 -26.06 7.06
CA HIS A 573 32.73 -25.78 8.19
C HIS A 573 31.43 -25.07 7.77
N GLU A 574 31.48 -24.20 6.74
CA GLU A 574 30.29 -23.54 6.19
C GLU A 574 29.35 -24.53 5.50
N GLU A 575 29.85 -25.53 4.75
CA GLU A 575 28.98 -26.53 4.11
C GLU A 575 28.29 -27.44 5.13
N ILE A 576 28.99 -27.78 6.21
CA ILE A 576 28.47 -28.61 7.30
C ILE A 576 27.42 -27.83 8.10
N LEU A 577 27.72 -26.59 8.48
CA LEU A 577 26.77 -25.73 9.20
C LEU A 577 25.57 -25.33 8.33
N THR A 578 25.77 -25.08 7.03
CA THR A 578 24.66 -24.80 6.09
C THR A 578 23.72 -25.98 6.03
N LEU A 579 24.24 -27.21 5.89
CA LEU A 579 23.39 -28.40 5.87
C LEU A 579 22.68 -28.62 7.22
N TRP A 580 23.35 -28.36 8.35
CA TRP A 580 22.75 -28.43 9.68
C TRP A 580 21.65 -27.39 9.91
N GLU A 581 21.88 -26.13 9.51
CA GLU A 581 20.95 -25.00 9.67
C GLU A 581 19.75 -25.07 8.71
N LEU A 582 19.90 -25.72 7.55
CA LEU A 582 18.82 -25.96 6.58
C LEU A 582 17.72 -26.90 7.10
N TYR A 583 18.00 -27.70 8.14
CA TYR A 583 17.06 -28.68 8.68
C TYR A 583 16.87 -28.50 10.20
N PRO A 584 16.21 -27.42 10.67
CA PRO A 584 16.05 -27.10 12.09
C PRO A 584 15.27 -28.17 12.89
N SER A 585 14.47 -29.00 12.20
CA SER A 585 13.74 -30.11 12.81
C SER A 585 14.68 -31.17 13.41
N LEU A 586 15.89 -31.34 12.88
CA LEU A 586 16.92 -32.21 13.45
C LEU A 586 17.35 -31.75 14.85
N MET A 587 17.41 -30.43 15.10
CA MET A 587 17.85 -29.88 16.40
C MET A 587 16.87 -30.16 17.54
N LYS A 588 15.60 -30.40 17.21
CA LYS A 588 14.52 -30.66 18.19
C LYS A 588 14.29 -32.15 18.43
N SER A 589 14.96 -33.02 17.69
CA SER A 589 14.72 -34.46 17.73
C SER A 589 15.51 -35.14 18.84
N ASP A 590 14.84 -35.91 19.68
CA ASP A 590 15.46 -36.59 20.82
C ASP A 590 16.46 -37.68 20.41
N PHE A 591 16.27 -38.33 19.26
CA PHE A 591 17.22 -39.34 18.77
C PHE A 591 18.52 -38.74 18.24
N VAL A 592 18.50 -37.50 17.75
CA VAL A 592 19.71 -36.80 17.27
C VAL A 592 20.67 -36.51 18.43
N LYS A 593 20.15 -36.35 19.65
CA LYS A 593 20.96 -36.17 20.87
C LYS A 593 21.84 -37.40 21.18
N GLN A 594 21.47 -38.57 20.68
CA GLN A 594 22.18 -39.83 20.91
C GLN A 594 23.06 -40.24 19.69
N TYR A 595 23.08 -39.45 18.61
CA TYR A 595 23.80 -39.80 17.38
C TYR A 595 25.27 -39.39 17.46
N SER A 596 26.18 -40.35 17.25
CA SER A 596 27.63 -40.17 17.30
C SER A 596 28.30 -40.45 15.96
N ILE A 597 29.36 -39.70 15.65
CA ILE A 597 30.20 -39.90 14.46
C ILE A 597 31.60 -40.27 14.95
N GLY A 598 31.96 -41.54 14.80
CA GLY A 598 33.11 -42.13 15.48
C GLY A 598 32.88 -42.14 17.00
N ASP A 599 33.90 -41.75 17.76
CA ASP A 599 33.87 -41.69 19.23
C ASP A 599 33.36 -40.35 19.79
N THR A 600 32.79 -39.48 18.94
CA THR A 600 32.39 -38.12 19.32
C THR A 600 30.94 -37.87 18.95
N ALA A 601 30.18 -37.23 19.85
CA ALA A 601 28.78 -36.91 19.59
C ALA A 601 28.67 -35.92 18.43
N LEU A 602 27.63 -36.06 17.59
CA LEU A 602 27.40 -35.13 16.47
C LEU A 602 27.28 -33.68 16.96
N GLN A 603 26.71 -33.46 18.15
CA GLN A 603 26.58 -32.13 18.74
C GLN A 603 27.93 -31.46 19.02
N ASP A 604 28.93 -32.23 19.47
CA ASP A 604 30.28 -31.72 19.74
C ASP A 604 31.00 -31.34 18.45
N HIS A 605 30.83 -32.15 17.39
CA HIS A 605 31.33 -31.81 16.05
C HIS A 605 30.73 -30.49 15.56
N ILE A 606 29.40 -30.33 15.64
CA ILE A 606 28.72 -29.10 15.23
C ILE A 606 29.17 -27.90 16.06
N GLN A 607 29.36 -28.07 17.38
CA GLN A 607 29.87 -27.02 18.26
C GLN A 607 31.29 -26.59 17.85
N LEU A 608 32.16 -27.53 17.53
CA LEU A 608 33.51 -27.24 17.01
C LEU A 608 33.44 -26.44 15.70
N TYR A 609 32.53 -26.77 14.77
CA TYR A 609 32.36 -26.02 13.53
C TYR A 609 31.82 -24.59 13.76
N TYR A 610 30.93 -24.40 14.73
CA TYR A 610 30.50 -23.06 15.14
C TYR A 610 31.66 -22.23 15.71
N GLN A 611 32.53 -22.82 16.51
CA GLN A 611 33.75 -22.16 17.02
C GLN A 611 34.70 -21.78 15.88
N LYS A 612 34.88 -22.64 14.88
CA LYS A 612 35.64 -22.31 13.67
C LYS A 612 35.02 -21.12 12.92
N ARG A 613 33.70 -21.12 12.68
CA ARG A 613 33.01 -20.02 12.01
C ARG A 613 33.19 -18.68 12.75
N ASP A 614 33.12 -18.69 14.08
CA ASP A 614 33.33 -17.48 14.89
C ASP A 614 34.78 -16.97 14.82
N LEU A 615 35.77 -17.88 14.89
CA LEU A 615 37.18 -17.54 14.71
C LEU A 615 37.45 -16.90 13.34
N PHE A 616 36.90 -17.46 12.26
CA PHE A 616 37.03 -16.89 10.91
C PHE A 616 36.36 -15.51 10.78
N LYS A 617 35.23 -15.29 11.45
CA LYS A 617 34.60 -13.96 11.52
C LYS A 617 35.50 -12.95 12.22
N LYS A 618 36.11 -13.33 13.36
CA LYS A 618 37.05 -12.47 14.10
C LYS A 618 38.29 -12.15 13.27
N LEU A 619 38.91 -13.14 12.62
CA LEU A 619 40.07 -12.94 11.74
C LEU A 619 39.74 -12.02 10.54
N ARG A 620 38.58 -12.21 9.90
CA ARG A 620 38.13 -11.31 8.81
C ARG A 620 37.88 -9.89 9.30
N LYS A 621 37.28 -9.72 10.48
CA LYS A 621 37.02 -8.40 11.07
C LYS A 621 38.33 -7.68 11.43
N ALA A 622 39.28 -8.37 12.06
CA ALA A 622 40.60 -7.81 12.39
C ALA A 622 41.36 -7.38 11.12
N ARG A 623 41.29 -8.21 10.06
CA ARG A 623 41.83 -7.88 8.72
C ARG A 623 41.16 -6.65 8.10
N GLN A 624 39.83 -6.58 8.13
CA GLN A 624 39.08 -5.43 7.62
C GLN A 624 39.37 -4.15 8.40
N SER A 625 39.64 -4.27 9.71
CA SER A 625 39.94 -3.14 10.59
C SER A 625 41.40 -2.69 10.53
N GLY A 626 42.27 -3.43 9.83
CA GLY A 626 43.69 -3.08 9.72
C GLY A 626 44.54 -3.42 10.95
N GLU A 627 44.00 -4.14 11.93
CA GLU A 627 44.66 -4.43 13.21
C GLU A 627 45.60 -5.64 13.09
N VAL A 628 46.79 -5.40 12.51
CA VAL A 628 47.83 -6.41 12.20
C VAL A 628 48.17 -7.29 13.41
N GLU A 629 48.33 -6.70 14.59
CA GLU A 629 48.73 -7.42 15.80
C GLU A 629 47.59 -8.28 16.36
N GLN A 630 46.34 -7.82 16.20
CA GLN A 630 45.16 -8.60 16.57
C GLN A 630 44.98 -9.83 15.68
N VAL A 631 45.29 -9.73 14.38
CA VAL A 631 45.29 -10.89 13.46
C VAL A 631 46.31 -11.94 13.90
N ARG A 632 47.50 -11.53 14.39
CA ARG A 632 48.50 -12.46 14.92
C ARG A 632 48.04 -13.16 16.20
N HIS A 633 47.46 -12.41 17.14
CA HIS A 633 46.99 -12.96 18.42
C HIS A 633 45.79 -13.91 18.29
N LEU A 634 45.00 -13.78 17.23
CA LEU A 634 43.83 -14.63 16.98
C LEU A 634 44.20 -15.98 16.35
N TRP A 635 45.48 -16.25 16.03
CA TRP A 635 45.87 -17.56 15.51
C TRP A 635 45.65 -18.65 16.59
N ASN A 636 44.96 -19.73 16.21
CA ASN A 636 44.83 -20.94 17.01
C ASN A 636 44.95 -22.17 16.10
N SER A 637 46.00 -22.98 16.29
CA SER A 637 46.31 -24.16 15.47
C SER A 637 45.29 -25.28 15.57
N ASP A 638 44.53 -25.37 16.67
CA ASP A 638 43.53 -26.43 16.89
C ASP A 638 42.24 -26.16 16.09
N LEU A 639 42.00 -24.89 15.75
CA LEU A 639 40.79 -24.45 15.05
C LEU A 639 41.06 -23.99 13.60
N CYS A 640 42.27 -23.52 13.30
CA CYS A 640 42.68 -22.98 12.00
C CYS A 640 44.09 -23.49 11.65
N ASP A 641 44.19 -24.30 10.59
CA ASP A 641 45.48 -24.84 10.14
C ASP A 641 46.27 -23.81 9.30
N GLU A 642 47.53 -24.16 9.03
CA GLU A 642 48.49 -23.31 8.31
C GLU A 642 48.00 -22.96 6.89
N ALA A 643 47.30 -23.89 6.23
CA ALA A 643 46.70 -23.68 4.92
C ALA A 643 45.55 -22.65 4.96
N CYS A 644 44.71 -22.70 6.00
CA CYS A 644 43.63 -21.74 6.20
C CYS A 644 44.11 -20.34 6.58
N PHE A 645 45.27 -20.22 7.25
CA PHE A 645 45.80 -18.91 7.65
C PHE A 645 46.59 -18.19 6.54
N LYS A 646 47.12 -18.92 5.55
CA LYS A 646 47.91 -18.39 4.42
C LYS A 646 47.35 -17.09 3.76
N PRO A 647 46.03 -16.91 3.56
CA PRO A 647 45.47 -15.66 3.00
C PRO A 647 45.62 -14.42 3.92
N PHE A 648 45.85 -14.63 5.21
CA PHE A 648 46.11 -13.57 6.18
C PHE A 648 47.61 -13.25 6.29
N GLU A 649 48.48 -14.20 5.95
CA GLU A 649 49.93 -14.01 5.89
C GLU A 649 50.34 -12.99 4.82
N GLN A 650 49.76 -13.06 3.61
CA GLN A 650 49.91 -12.03 2.57
C GLN A 650 49.47 -10.63 3.05
N PHE A 651 48.44 -10.55 3.89
CA PHE A 651 47.98 -9.28 4.46
C PHE A 651 49.00 -8.70 5.45
N LEU A 652 49.65 -9.54 6.26
CA LEU A 652 50.72 -9.13 7.16
C LEU A 652 51.95 -8.61 6.38
N THR A 653 52.32 -9.27 5.28
CA THR A 653 53.43 -8.83 4.39
C THR A 653 53.12 -7.50 3.71
N ASN A 654 51.92 -7.34 3.13
CA ASN A 654 51.50 -6.09 2.50
C ASN A 654 51.41 -4.92 3.49
N ALA A 655 51.03 -5.18 4.75
CA ALA A 655 51.00 -4.16 5.79
C ALA A 655 52.41 -3.65 6.14
N HIS A 656 53.41 -4.53 6.11
CA HIS A 656 54.81 -4.17 6.30
C HIS A 656 55.36 -3.32 5.15
N GLU A 657 55.09 -3.70 3.89
CA GLU A 657 55.48 -2.92 2.71
C GLU A 657 54.82 -1.53 2.67
N ASN A 658 53.53 -1.43 3.03
CA ASN A 658 52.82 -0.15 3.13
C ASN A 658 53.39 0.77 4.21
N SER A 659 53.94 0.22 5.29
CA SER A 659 54.65 1.01 6.31
C SER A 659 55.94 1.61 5.75
N ASN A 660 56.69 0.84 4.95
CA ASN A 660 57.93 1.30 4.32
C ASN A 660 57.67 2.35 3.22
N HIS A 661 56.64 2.16 2.39
CA HIS A 661 56.22 3.15 1.40
C HIS A 661 55.79 4.46 2.08
N TRP A 662 55.00 4.38 3.15
CA TRP A 662 54.60 5.57 3.91
C TRP A 662 55.79 6.34 4.49
N ALA A 663 56.78 5.63 5.04
CA ALA A 663 57.99 6.26 5.56
C ALA A 663 58.76 7.03 4.47
N ARG A 664 58.86 6.45 3.26
CA ARG A 664 59.50 7.10 2.10
C ARG A 664 58.74 8.32 1.61
N ILE A 665 57.42 8.22 1.43
CA ILE A 665 56.56 9.35 1.03
C ILE A 665 56.70 10.50 2.01
N ARG A 666 56.68 10.20 3.32
CA ARG A 666 56.78 11.23 4.36
C ARG A 666 58.13 11.94 4.32
N ALA A 667 59.23 11.20 4.17
CA ALA A 667 60.57 11.80 4.04
C ALA A 667 60.66 12.68 2.78
N ALA A 668 60.29 12.13 1.62
CA ALA A 668 60.30 12.84 0.34
C ALA A 668 59.43 14.10 0.34
N ALA A 669 58.25 14.06 0.98
CA ALA A 669 57.37 15.23 1.08
C ALA A 669 57.96 16.33 1.98
N LEU A 670 58.69 15.96 3.03
CA LEU A 670 59.36 16.93 3.89
C LEU A 670 60.53 17.60 3.17
N GLU A 671 61.25 16.84 2.33
CA GLU A 671 62.40 17.29 1.54
C GLU A 671 62.03 17.91 0.16
N ASP A 672 60.73 18.02 -0.14
CA ASP A 672 60.19 18.54 -1.41
C ASP A 672 60.66 17.77 -2.67
N GLU A 673 60.95 16.47 -2.53
CA GLU A 673 61.22 15.55 -3.64
C GLU A 673 59.92 15.11 -4.33
N TYR A 674 59.37 16.00 -5.17
CA TYR A 674 58.02 15.83 -5.73
C TYR A 674 57.82 14.55 -6.56
N GLU A 675 58.82 14.14 -7.35
CA GLU A 675 58.73 12.92 -8.17
C GLU A 675 58.63 11.65 -7.31
N THR A 676 59.44 11.56 -6.23
CA THR A 676 59.39 10.46 -5.26
C THR A 676 58.04 10.43 -4.54
N VAL A 677 57.51 11.60 -4.15
CA VAL A 677 56.17 11.68 -3.54
C VAL A 677 55.12 11.13 -4.49
N VAL A 678 55.09 11.57 -5.75
CA VAL A 678 54.11 11.14 -6.75
C VAL A 678 54.22 9.65 -7.05
N ASN A 679 55.43 9.11 -7.24
CA ASN A 679 55.66 7.72 -7.64
C ASN A 679 55.25 6.69 -6.58
N TYR A 680 55.40 7.04 -5.30
CA TYR A 680 55.06 6.13 -4.20
C TYR A 680 53.69 6.42 -3.58
N TRP A 681 53.01 7.50 -4.00
CA TRP A 681 51.72 7.89 -3.45
C TRP A 681 50.61 6.88 -3.74
N ASP A 682 49.77 6.65 -2.73
CA ASP A 682 48.56 5.85 -2.82
C ASP A 682 47.50 6.55 -1.97
N GLU A 683 46.26 6.67 -2.47
CA GLU A 683 45.17 7.38 -1.78
C GLU A 683 44.92 6.84 -0.36
N LYS A 684 45.24 5.57 -0.09
CA LYS A 684 45.13 5.00 1.27
C LYS A 684 45.98 5.73 2.32
N PHE A 685 47.00 6.48 1.90
CA PHE A 685 47.86 7.26 2.78
C PHE A 685 47.31 8.64 3.12
N THR A 686 46.18 9.06 2.53
CA THR A 686 45.56 10.37 2.75
C THR A 686 45.38 10.69 4.24
N SER A 687 44.80 9.78 5.02
CA SER A 687 44.59 10.01 6.46
C SER A 687 45.90 10.20 7.23
N ARG A 688 46.96 9.49 6.83
CA ARG A 688 48.28 9.62 7.46
C ARG A 688 48.97 10.93 7.09
N ALA A 689 48.76 11.41 5.85
CA ALA A 689 49.24 12.71 5.39
C ALA A 689 48.63 13.86 6.19
N TYR A 690 47.31 13.80 6.42
CA TYR A 690 46.62 14.75 7.30
C TYR A 690 47.15 14.71 8.74
N GLN A 691 47.30 13.51 9.31
CA GLN A 691 47.84 13.35 10.66
C GLN A 691 49.29 13.85 10.80
N SER A 692 50.07 13.74 9.73
CA SER A 692 51.48 14.17 9.71
C SER A 692 51.65 15.63 9.28
N GLY A 693 50.57 16.33 8.93
CA GLY A 693 50.60 17.74 8.54
C GLY A 693 51.27 18.02 7.19
N ILE A 694 51.44 17.02 6.33
CA ILE A 694 52.16 17.14 5.04
C ILE A 694 51.22 17.15 3.82
N GLN A 695 49.90 17.24 4.04
CA GLN A 695 48.90 17.19 2.97
C GLN A 695 49.10 18.27 1.90
N GLU A 696 49.49 19.48 2.28
CA GLU A 696 49.72 20.59 1.35
C GLU A 696 50.98 20.36 0.49
N LYS A 697 52.02 19.76 1.09
CA LYS A 697 53.25 19.38 0.37
C LYS A 697 52.98 18.27 -0.66
N ILE A 698 52.12 17.30 -0.31
CA ILE A 698 51.68 16.26 -1.24
C ILE A 698 50.83 16.86 -2.37
N GLN A 699 49.86 17.72 -2.06
CA GLN A 699 49.06 18.43 -3.08
C GLN A 699 49.95 19.24 -4.03
N ARG A 700 50.93 19.96 -3.47
CA ARG A 700 51.91 20.73 -4.25
C ARG A 700 52.79 19.84 -5.13
N ALA A 701 53.22 18.67 -4.66
CA ALA A 701 53.99 17.73 -5.45
C ALA A 701 53.24 17.31 -6.73
N PHE A 702 51.95 16.97 -6.58
CA PHE A 702 51.08 16.63 -7.71
C PHE A 702 50.85 17.82 -8.64
N GLN A 703 50.60 19.01 -8.08
CA GLN A 703 50.43 20.23 -8.89
C GLN A 703 51.70 20.61 -9.67
N VAL A 704 52.88 20.40 -9.10
CA VAL A 704 54.17 20.70 -9.76
C VAL A 704 54.49 19.68 -10.84
N GLN A 705 54.30 18.39 -10.56
CA GLN A 705 54.67 17.31 -11.50
C GLN A 705 53.76 17.26 -12.74
N PHE A 706 52.48 17.63 -12.59
CA PHE A 706 51.49 17.57 -13.66
C PHE A 706 51.04 18.97 -14.14
N GLY A 707 51.76 20.03 -13.78
CA GLY A 707 51.27 21.43 -13.80
C GLY A 707 50.79 22.03 -15.13
N PHE A 708 50.34 23.29 -15.03
CA PHE A 708 49.79 24.18 -16.09
C PHE A 708 50.77 24.52 -17.24
N LYS A 709 51.18 23.53 -18.04
CA LYS A 709 51.94 23.78 -19.28
C LYS A 709 51.39 23.01 -20.47
N LYS A 710 50.58 23.72 -21.26
CA LYS A 710 50.45 23.70 -22.74
C LYS A 710 51.02 22.47 -23.46
N ASN A 711 50.12 21.65 -24.02
CA ASN A 711 50.05 21.40 -25.47
C ASN A 711 48.86 20.51 -25.87
N ILE A 712 48.00 21.06 -26.76
CA ILE A 712 47.28 20.43 -27.89
C ILE A 712 46.32 19.26 -27.51
N HIS A 713 44.99 19.32 -27.67
CA HIS A 713 44.22 19.57 -28.89
C HIS A 713 42.88 20.27 -28.60
N HIS A 714 42.63 21.38 -29.31
CA HIS A 714 41.26 21.79 -29.63
C HIS A 714 40.58 20.64 -30.38
N THR A 715 39.64 19.97 -29.72
CA THR A 715 38.56 19.25 -30.40
C THR A 715 37.26 19.97 -30.08
N GLY A 716 36.47 20.16 -31.13
CA GLY A 716 35.46 21.21 -31.23
C GLY A 716 34.32 21.14 -30.22
N GLN A 717 33.50 22.19 -30.26
CA GLN A 717 32.16 22.23 -29.68
C GLN A 717 31.49 20.84 -29.74
N LYS A 718 31.05 20.34 -28.59
CA LYS A 718 29.91 19.41 -28.57
C LYS A 718 28.70 20.21 -28.11
N SER A 719 27.86 20.47 -29.11
CA SER A 719 26.55 21.13 -29.14
C SER A 719 25.99 21.67 -27.81
N VAL A 720 25.72 22.98 -27.79
CA VAL A 720 24.78 23.59 -26.84
C VAL A 720 23.39 23.54 -27.49
N PHE A 721 22.45 22.88 -26.83
CA PHE A 721 21.05 22.84 -27.28
C PHE A 721 20.23 23.83 -26.46
N MET A 722 19.49 24.69 -27.16
CA MET A 722 18.53 25.59 -26.54
C MET A 722 17.18 24.88 -26.46
N HIS A 723 16.72 24.62 -25.24
CA HIS A 723 15.35 24.20 -24.97
C HIS A 723 14.53 25.41 -24.51
N ARG A 724 13.20 25.27 -24.51
CA ARG A 724 12.27 26.36 -24.19
C ARG A 724 12.59 27.06 -22.86
N ASP A 725 12.97 26.26 -21.86
CA ASP A 725 13.12 26.70 -20.47
C ASP A 725 14.53 26.47 -19.89
N PHE A 726 15.43 25.81 -20.63
CA PHE A 726 16.79 25.50 -20.18
C PHE A 726 17.76 25.34 -21.36
N ASN A 727 19.04 25.56 -21.10
CA ASN A 727 20.11 25.25 -22.01
C ASN A 727 20.72 23.89 -21.62
N GLU A 728 21.00 23.04 -22.60
CA GLU A 728 21.71 21.78 -22.44
C GLU A 728 23.11 21.89 -23.04
N ILE A 729 24.14 21.63 -22.24
CA ILE A 729 25.52 21.48 -22.72
C ILE A 729 25.86 20.00 -22.74
N VAL A 730 26.40 19.53 -23.86
CA VAL A 730 26.94 18.17 -23.98
C VAL A 730 28.46 18.24 -24.07
N TYR A 731 29.14 17.80 -23.02
CA TYR A 731 30.60 17.75 -22.96
C TYR A 731 31.11 16.34 -23.22
N GLY A 732 32.06 16.18 -24.14
CA GLY A 732 32.73 14.90 -24.38
C GLY A 732 33.81 14.64 -23.34
N TRP A 733 33.84 13.43 -22.76
CA TRP A 733 34.87 13.07 -21.80
C TRP A 733 36.25 13.08 -22.47
N PRO A 734 37.30 13.70 -21.89
CA PRO A 734 38.65 13.65 -22.44
C PRO A 734 39.14 12.20 -22.38
N LEU A 735 39.00 11.46 -23.48
CA LEU A 735 39.26 10.03 -23.57
C LEU A 735 40.71 9.70 -23.94
N GLU A 736 41.59 10.70 -24.04
CA GLU A 736 43.00 10.51 -24.43
C GLU A 736 43.96 10.32 -23.25
N ASN A 737 43.55 10.55 -21.99
CA ASN A 737 44.42 10.40 -20.81
C ASN A 737 44.30 9.03 -20.10
N ALA A 738 43.44 8.14 -20.56
CA ALA A 738 43.19 6.85 -19.89
C ALA A 738 44.18 5.73 -20.25
N THR A 739 45.02 5.92 -21.28
CA THR A 739 45.87 4.86 -21.85
C THR A 739 47.36 4.99 -21.52
N GLU A 740 47.82 6.09 -20.91
CA GLU A 740 49.21 6.26 -20.49
C GLU A 740 49.35 5.99 -18.97
N PRO A 741 50.12 4.96 -18.55
CA PRO A 741 50.30 4.62 -17.12
C PRO A 741 50.91 5.74 -16.27
N SER A 742 51.54 6.73 -16.90
CA SER A 742 52.24 7.86 -16.27
C SER A 742 51.39 9.12 -16.09
N LYS A 743 50.10 9.10 -16.47
CA LYS A 743 49.19 10.26 -16.35
C LYS A 743 48.12 10.01 -15.29
N LEU A 744 47.77 11.04 -14.51
CA LEU A 744 46.68 10.98 -13.55
C LEU A 744 45.34 10.78 -14.26
N SER A 745 44.55 9.83 -13.77
CA SER A 745 43.19 9.66 -14.29
C SER A 745 42.30 10.81 -13.83
N CYS A 746 41.61 11.46 -14.77
CA CYS A 746 40.56 12.43 -14.45
C CYS A 746 39.42 11.73 -13.68
N THR A 747 39.18 12.13 -12.43
CA THR A 747 38.12 11.58 -11.58
C THR A 747 36.96 12.56 -11.38
N HIS A 748 37.17 13.84 -11.70
CA HIS A 748 36.20 14.92 -11.52
C HIS A 748 36.25 15.95 -12.65
N LEU A 749 35.11 16.60 -12.90
CA LEU A 749 35.05 17.84 -13.69
C LEU A 749 34.57 18.98 -12.79
N VAL A 750 35.22 20.13 -12.94
CA VAL A 750 34.84 21.36 -12.23
C VAL A 750 34.25 22.34 -13.21
N PHE A 751 33.00 22.73 -13.01
CA PHE A 751 32.29 23.68 -13.88
C PHE A 751 32.23 25.05 -13.23
N CYS A 752 32.72 26.05 -13.95
CA CYS A 752 32.74 27.45 -13.53
C CYS A 752 32.04 28.34 -14.57
N ALA A 753 31.35 29.38 -14.12
CA ALA A 753 30.62 30.31 -14.98
C ALA A 753 30.75 31.75 -14.48
N ARG A 754 30.96 32.68 -15.40
CA ARG A 754 31.06 34.13 -15.12
C ARG A 754 30.39 34.96 -16.22
N PRO A 755 29.83 36.13 -15.89
CA PRO A 755 29.17 37.01 -16.87
C PRO A 755 30.14 37.93 -17.64
N ASP A 756 31.39 38.05 -17.21
CA ASP A 756 32.34 39.07 -17.68
C ASP A 756 33.52 38.50 -18.50
N ARG A 757 34.04 37.33 -18.10
CA ARG A 757 35.18 36.66 -18.76
C ARG A 757 35.15 35.16 -18.47
N PHE A 758 35.92 34.36 -19.21
CA PHE A 758 36.11 32.95 -18.87
C PHE A 758 36.81 32.79 -17.52
N PRO A 759 36.29 31.97 -16.60
CA PRO A 759 37.02 31.59 -15.39
C PRO A 759 38.37 30.95 -15.74
N GLU A 760 39.46 31.48 -15.21
CA GLU A 760 40.81 30.96 -15.46
C GLU A 760 41.20 29.89 -14.46
N THR A 761 40.60 29.90 -13.27
CA THR A 761 40.78 28.87 -12.23
C THR A 761 39.44 28.54 -11.55
N PRO A 762 39.29 27.35 -10.92
CA PRO A 762 38.14 27.02 -10.07
C PRO A 762 37.91 28.00 -8.90
N ASP A 763 38.98 28.62 -8.40
CA ASP A 763 38.92 29.61 -7.32
C ASP A 763 38.42 30.98 -7.79
N ASP A 764 38.29 31.20 -9.11
CA ASP A 764 37.71 32.44 -9.67
C ASP A 764 36.23 32.62 -9.33
N ILE A 765 35.58 31.56 -8.83
CA ILE A 765 34.20 31.57 -8.35
C ILE A 765 34.12 30.99 -6.94
N LYS A 766 33.23 31.55 -6.12
CA LYS A 766 33.13 31.20 -4.70
C LYS A 766 32.66 29.77 -4.45
N GLU A 767 31.85 29.22 -5.36
CA GLU A 767 31.21 27.90 -5.23
C GLU A 767 31.19 27.17 -6.59
N PRO A 768 32.31 26.59 -7.03
CA PRO A 768 32.36 25.81 -8.25
C PRO A 768 31.58 24.51 -8.13
N ILE A 769 31.00 24.06 -9.24
CA ILE A 769 30.19 22.83 -9.27
C ILE A 769 31.09 21.65 -9.62
N TYR A 770 31.19 20.70 -8.68
CA TYR A 770 32.00 19.49 -8.83
C TYR A 770 31.15 18.30 -9.23
N TYR A 771 31.56 17.63 -10.32
CA TYR A 771 30.96 16.36 -10.75
C TYR A 771 31.96 15.23 -10.58
N ARG A 772 31.57 14.19 -9.84
CA ARG A 772 32.37 12.96 -9.66
C ARG A 772 32.05 11.95 -10.74
N VAL A 773 33.08 11.29 -11.27
CA VAL A 773 32.92 10.19 -12.22
C VAL A 773 32.53 8.90 -11.50
N ILE A 774 31.44 8.29 -11.94
CA ILE A 774 30.96 7.00 -11.43
C ILE A 774 31.00 5.99 -12.60
N GLY A 775 32.16 5.39 -12.89
CA GLY A 775 32.26 4.16 -13.70
C GLY A 775 33.43 4.02 -14.70
N LYS A 776 34.21 2.95 -14.55
CA LYS A 776 35.29 2.44 -15.45
C LYS A 776 34.78 1.50 -16.57
N GLY A 777 33.61 1.74 -17.17
CA GLY A 777 33.10 0.92 -18.29
C GLY A 777 33.74 1.28 -19.65
N GLU A 778 34.08 0.28 -20.47
CA GLU A 778 34.85 0.31 -21.74
C GLU A 778 34.18 1.00 -22.95
N ALA A 779 33.18 1.86 -22.75
CA ALA A 779 32.52 2.55 -23.86
C ALA A 779 33.30 3.80 -24.30
N LYS A 780 33.74 3.82 -25.57
CA LYS A 780 34.50 4.91 -26.24
C LYS A 780 33.77 6.25 -26.41
N ASP A 781 32.54 6.38 -25.92
CA ASP A 781 31.67 7.55 -26.14
C ASP A 781 30.98 7.99 -24.83
N LYS A 782 31.76 8.46 -23.85
CA LYS A 782 31.20 9.04 -22.62
C LYS A 782 31.01 10.54 -22.78
N TYR A 783 29.80 11.03 -22.53
CA TYR A 783 29.44 12.44 -22.53
C TYR A 783 28.84 12.83 -21.18
N ALA A 784 29.19 14.00 -20.67
CA ALA A 784 28.46 14.64 -19.58
C ALA A 784 27.41 15.59 -20.17
N ARG A 785 26.17 15.53 -19.68
CA ARG A 785 25.09 16.45 -20.09
C ARG A 785 24.67 17.27 -18.89
N ILE A 786 24.66 18.59 -19.06
CA ILE A 786 24.32 19.53 -17.99
C ILE A 786 23.20 20.45 -18.47
N LEU A 787 22.13 20.50 -17.67
CA LEU A 787 20.98 21.36 -17.89
C LEU A 787 21.06 22.53 -16.92
N PHE A 788 20.95 23.74 -17.44
CA PHE A 788 20.92 24.97 -16.64
C PHE A 788 19.83 25.91 -17.18
N PRO A 789 19.21 26.73 -16.32
CA PRO A 789 18.17 27.65 -16.75
C PRO A 789 18.70 28.63 -17.81
N VAL A 790 17.80 29.08 -18.69
CA VAL A 790 18.15 30.08 -19.71
C VAL A 790 18.65 31.35 -19.02
N MET A 791 19.89 31.75 -19.32
CA MET A 791 20.52 32.91 -18.70
C MET A 791 20.35 34.17 -19.56
N LYS A 792 20.09 35.32 -18.92
CA LYS A 792 20.04 36.64 -19.58
C LYS A 792 21.46 37.23 -19.65
N GLY A 793 21.95 37.48 -20.85
CA GLY A 793 23.30 38.03 -21.11
C GLY A 793 24.34 36.97 -21.48
N ASN A 794 25.53 37.43 -21.88
CA ASN A 794 26.63 36.55 -22.26
C ASN A 794 27.28 35.96 -21.00
N TYR A 795 27.24 34.64 -20.86
CA TYR A 795 27.97 33.94 -19.81
C TYR A 795 29.08 33.10 -20.42
N TYR A 796 30.25 33.21 -19.81
CA TYR A 796 31.49 32.54 -20.15
C TYR A 796 31.71 31.38 -19.18
N PHE A 797 31.84 30.18 -19.71
CA PHE A 797 31.99 28.96 -18.91
C PHE A 797 33.38 28.37 -19.10
N SER A 798 33.91 27.78 -18.03
CA SER A 798 35.16 27.03 -18.05
C SER A 798 35.01 25.71 -17.31
N VAL A 799 35.50 24.64 -17.92
CA VAL A 799 35.39 23.27 -17.42
C VAL A 799 36.78 22.71 -17.20
N PHE A 800 37.13 22.40 -15.96
CA PHE A 800 38.45 21.93 -15.57
C PHE A 800 38.44 20.41 -15.35
N PRO A 801 39.28 19.64 -16.08
CA PRO A 801 39.57 18.26 -15.74
C PRO A 801 40.41 18.19 -14.47
N ALA A 802 39.93 17.45 -13.48
CA ALA A 802 40.57 17.42 -12.17
C ALA A 802 40.56 16.04 -11.52
N THR A 803 41.41 15.89 -10.53
CA THR A 803 41.38 14.76 -9.60
C THR A 803 41.38 15.25 -8.16
N VAL A 804 41.13 14.35 -7.20
CA VAL A 804 41.12 14.71 -5.78
C VAL A 804 42.36 14.15 -5.12
N ILE A 805 43.27 15.02 -4.66
CA ILE A 805 44.47 14.63 -3.91
C ILE A 805 44.35 15.19 -2.50
N CYS A 806 44.44 14.30 -1.51
CA CYS A 806 44.24 14.65 -0.11
C CYS A 806 42.98 15.52 0.10
N GLY A 807 41.84 15.15 -0.47
CA GLY A 807 40.56 15.86 -0.25
C GLY A 807 40.44 17.25 -0.90
N ARG A 808 41.44 17.73 -1.64
CA ARG A 808 41.31 18.93 -2.49
C ARG A 808 41.34 18.56 -3.96
N VAL A 809 40.63 19.36 -4.74
CA VAL A 809 40.59 19.23 -6.18
C VAL A 809 41.88 19.82 -6.74
N VAL A 810 42.59 19.01 -7.51
CA VAL A 810 43.83 19.37 -8.20
C VAL A 810 43.54 19.26 -9.69
N GLU A 811 43.70 20.37 -10.39
CA GLU A 811 43.61 20.44 -11.84
C GLU A 811 44.75 19.64 -12.46
N ILE A 812 44.44 18.86 -13.49
CA ILE A 812 45.41 18.00 -14.18
C ILE A 812 45.48 18.27 -15.68
N ASP A 813 44.66 19.20 -16.19
CA ASP A 813 44.62 19.61 -17.59
C ASP A 813 44.02 21.03 -17.73
N GLU A 814 44.17 21.65 -18.90
CA GLU A 814 43.70 23.01 -19.20
C GLU A 814 42.15 23.12 -19.25
N PRO A 815 41.56 24.27 -18.88
CA PRO A 815 40.11 24.45 -18.93
C PRO A 815 39.55 24.50 -20.35
N TYR A 816 38.40 23.86 -20.54
CA TYR A 816 37.60 24.02 -21.75
C TYR A 816 36.64 25.21 -21.63
N GLN A 817 36.76 26.18 -22.53
CA GLN A 817 36.04 27.45 -22.50
C GLN A 817 34.94 27.51 -23.57
N PHE A 818 33.71 27.91 -23.19
CA PHE A 818 32.61 28.14 -24.14
C PHE A 818 31.57 29.16 -23.63
N MET A 819 30.81 29.77 -24.55
CA MET A 819 29.75 30.73 -24.23
C MET A 819 28.37 30.11 -24.42
N ALA A 820 27.42 30.41 -23.54
CA ALA A 820 26.01 30.05 -23.74
C ALA A 820 25.31 31.09 -24.65
N PRO A 821 24.45 30.67 -25.59
CA PRO A 821 23.68 31.59 -26.42
C PRO A 821 22.59 32.32 -25.61
N THR A 822 22.40 33.61 -25.91
CA THR A 822 21.40 34.49 -25.30
C THR A 822 20.02 34.28 -25.95
N LYS A 823 18.94 34.33 -25.16
CA LYS A 823 17.56 34.31 -25.71
C LYS A 823 17.26 35.66 -26.37
N TYR A 824 16.93 35.66 -27.65
CA TYR A 824 16.53 36.87 -28.40
C TYR A 824 15.05 37.23 -28.14
N PRO A 825 14.68 38.54 -28.17
CA PRO A 825 13.30 39.00 -27.98
C PRO A 825 12.40 38.61 -29.17
N GLU A 826 11.16 38.18 -28.91
CA GLU A 826 10.21 37.82 -29.99
C GLU A 826 9.47 39.08 -30.48
N ILE A 827 9.63 39.41 -31.76
CA ILE A 827 9.01 40.57 -32.40
C ILE A 827 7.96 40.08 -33.42
N LYS A 828 6.75 40.64 -33.36
CA LYS A 828 5.68 40.42 -34.36
C LYS A 828 5.19 41.76 -34.87
N TYR A 829 4.85 41.85 -36.15
CA TYR A 829 4.34 43.09 -36.71
C TYR A 829 3.22 42.88 -37.73
N ALA A 830 2.40 43.92 -37.91
CA ALA A 830 1.28 43.94 -38.85
C ALA A 830 1.13 45.34 -39.47
N PHE A 831 0.64 45.39 -40.72
CA PHE A 831 0.36 46.62 -41.43
C PHE A 831 -1.14 46.82 -41.65
N PHE A 832 -1.65 48.04 -41.47
CA PHE A 832 -3.05 48.35 -41.77
C PHE A 832 -3.27 49.82 -42.18
N ARG A 833 -4.41 50.06 -42.85
CA ARG A 833 -4.82 51.38 -43.37
C ARG A 833 -6.12 51.85 -42.70
N LYS A 834 -6.19 53.15 -42.36
CA LYS A 834 -7.38 53.77 -41.78
C LYS A 834 -8.40 54.10 -42.88
N LYS A 835 -9.64 53.63 -42.73
CA LYS A 835 -10.64 53.55 -43.80
C LYS A 835 -11.09 54.89 -44.42
N HIS A 836 -10.82 56.04 -43.78
CA HIS A 836 -11.44 57.31 -44.18
C HIS A 836 -10.56 58.56 -44.27
N THR A 837 -9.25 58.54 -44.01
CA THR A 837 -8.48 59.82 -43.91
C THR A 837 -7.01 59.75 -44.32
N ASP A 838 -6.65 59.14 -45.46
CA ASP A 838 -5.53 59.52 -46.36
C ASP A 838 -4.91 58.30 -47.05
N GLN A 839 -4.72 58.40 -48.37
CA GLN A 839 -4.18 57.32 -49.20
C GLN A 839 -2.66 57.18 -49.15
N ASN A 840 -2.02 57.96 -48.27
CA ASN A 840 -0.58 58.11 -48.15
C ASN A 840 -0.08 57.77 -46.72
N SER A 841 -0.93 57.22 -45.85
CA SER A 841 -0.55 56.87 -44.47
C SER A 841 -0.76 55.38 -44.20
N LEU A 842 0.25 54.74 -43.62
CA LEU A 842 0.30 53.33 -43.27
C LEU A 842 0.63 53.17 -41.79
N PHE A 843 -0.07 52.30 -41.07
CA PHE A 843 0.27 52.00 -39.68
C PHE A 843 1.01 50.67 -39.57
N LEU A 844 2.16 50.71 -38.89
CA LEU A 844 2.93 49.54 -38.50
C LEU A 844 2.71 49.29 -37.00
N GLN A 845 2.10 48.17 -36.68
CA GLN A 845 1.93 47.70 -35.31
C GLN A 845 3.05 46.72 -34.99
N VAL A 846 3.79 46.96 -33.91
CA VAL A 846 4.90 46.12 -33.45
C VAL A 846 4.59 45.63 -32.04
N PHE A 847 4.64 44.31 -31.86
CA PHE A 847 4.57 43.66 -30.56
C PHE A 847 5.95 43.14 -30.18
N SER A 848 6.43 43.53 -29.01
CA SER A 848 7.71 43.05 -28.48
C SER A 848 7.56 42.62 -27.02
N SER A 849 8.24 41.52 -26.67
CA SER A 849 8.27 41.03 -25.27
C SER A 849 9.10 41.93 -24.33
N GLU A 850 10.02 42.72 -24.87
CA GLU A 850 10.89 43.63 -24.13
C GLU A 850 11.09 44.93 -24.95
N LYS A 851 11.67 45.98 -24.37
CA LYS A 851 11.98 47.21 -25.12
C LYS A 851 13.04 46.89 -26.18
N ILE A 852 12.77 47.25 -27.42
CA ILE A 852 13.63 46.97 -28.58
C ILE A 852 13.88 48.22 -29.38
N THR A 853 14.98 48.24 -30.13
CA THR A 853 15.22 49.23 -31.18
C THR A 853 15.26 48.49 -32.50
N VAL A 854 14.26 48.74 -33.36
CA VAL A 854 14.27 48.28 -34.74
C VAL A 854 15.32 49.12 -35.49
N PRO A 855 16.35 48.51 -36.10
CA PRO A 855 17.37 49.24 -36.86
C PRO A 855 16.77 49.92 -38.10
N PRO A 856 17.48 50.83 -38.78
CA PRO A 856 16.94 51.52 -39.95
C PRO A 856 16.43 50.54 -41.00
N PHE A 857 15.23 50.79 -41.51
CA PHE A 857 14.49 49.86 -42.35
C PHE A 857 13.74 50.56 -43.47
N ALA A 858 13.52 49.86 -44.58
CA ALA A 858 12.70 50.34 -45.69
C ALA A 858 11.37 49.59 -45.73
N VAL A 859 10.30 50.28 -46.07
CA VAL A 859 8.98 49.69 -46.34
C VAL A 859 8.86 49.53 -47.85
N THR A 860 8.62 48.30 -48.31
CA THR A 860 8.50 47.97 -49.73
C THR A 860 7.15 47.35 -50.02
N TYR A 861 6.71 47.38 -51.29
CA TYR A 861 5.50 46.68 -51.72
C TYR A 861 5.74 45.74 -52.90
N ASP A 862 4.93 44.68 -52.98
CA ASP A 862 4.94 43.64 -54.00
C ASP A 862 3.49 43.36 -54.49
N GLU A 863 3.34 43.09 -55.79
CA GLU A 863 2.04 42.92 -56.45
C GLU A 863 1.54 41.46 -56.39
N GLU A 864 2.43 40.46 -56.28
CA GLU A 864 2.03 39.05 -56.42
C GLU A 864 2.13 38.23 -55.12
N ARG A 865 3.06 38.54 -54.21
CA ARG A 865 3.19 37.90 -52.88
C ARG A 865 4.26 38.55 -51.99
N PRO A 866 4.14 38.47 -50.65
CA PRO A 866 5.20 38.94 -49.75
C PRO A 866 6.48 38.11 -49.90
N LYS A 867 7.64 38.75 -50.14
CA LYS A 867 8.96 38.10 -50.21
C LYS A 867 9.82 38.45 -49.01
N HIS A 868 10.63 37.49 -48.55
CA HIS A 868 11.44 37.61 -47.33
C HIS A 868 12.83 38.25 -47.53
N TYR A 869 13.15 38.72 -48.74
CA TYR A 869 14.43 39.35 -49.08
C TYR A 869 14.22 40.41 -50.17
N PHE A 870 15.09 41.42 -50.20
CA PHE A 870 15.03 42.51 -51.17
C PHE A 870 15.53 42.05 -52.54
N GLU A 871 14.70 42.19 -53.57
CA GLU A 871 15.08 42.01 -54.97
C GLU A 871 15.23 43.40 -55.62
N GLU A 872 16.17 43.58 -56.55
CA GLU A 872 16.46 44.89 -57.20
C GLU A 872 15.23 45.55 -57.84
N ASN A 873 14.16 44.79 -58.09
CA ASN A 873 12.94 45.25 -58.74
C ASN A 873 11.82 45.68 -57.77
N GLN A 874 12.03 45.61 -56.44
CA GLN A 874 11.03 46.03 -55.45
C GLN A 874 11.01 47.55 -55.28
N LYS A 875 9.81 48.15 -55.23
CA LYS A 875 9.64 49.60 -55.04
C LYS A 875 9.57 49.94 -53.56
N VAL A 876 10.33 50.96 -53.16
CA VAL A 876 10.40 51.48 -51.79
C VAL A 876 9.33 52.57 -51.59
N LEU A 877 8.50 52.42 -50.56
CA LEU A 877 7.44 53.35 -50.19
C LEU A 877 7.90 54.40 -49.18
N ALA A 878 8.74 53.99 -48.22
CA ALA A 878 9.30 54.84 -47.18
C ALA A 878 10.60 54.22 -46.65
N GLU A 879 11.52 55.06 -46.20
CA GLU A 879 12.71 54.65 -45.45
C GLU A 879 12.62 55.26 -44.05
N MET A 880 12.91 54.44 -43.04
CA MET A 880 12.81 54.78 -41.63
C MET A 880 14.16 54.65 -40.97
N ASP A 881 14.51 55.66 -40.18
CA ASP A 881 15.61 55.56 -39.22
C ASP A 881 15.29 54.54 -38.13
N ALA A 882 16.27 54.24 -37.28
CA ALA A 882 16.06 53.29 -36.18
C ALA A 882 14.93 53.74 -35.24
N VAL A 883 13.96 52.86 -34.97
CA VAL A 883 12.79 53.15 -34.13
C VAL A 883 12.84 52.33 -32.85
N SER A 884 12.74 53.01 -31.70
CA SER A 884 12.64 52.33 -30.41
C SER A 884 11.19 52.05 -30.04
N CYS A 885 10.86 50.79 -29.77
CA CYS A 885 9.55 50.32 -29.33
C CYS A 885 9.65 49.84 -27.88
N ASP A 886 8.73 50.28 -27.03
CA ASP A 886 8.65 49.79 -25.66
C ASP A 886 8.08 48.36 -25.62
N ALA A 887 8.25 47.68 -24.49
CA ALA A 887 7.69 46.34 -24.30
C ALA A 887 6.15 46.38 -24.34
N GLY A 888 5.53 45.48 -25.10
CA GLY A 888 4.09 45.49 -25.39
C GLY A 888 3.82 45.86 -26.84
N GLU A 889 2.73 46.60 -27.07
CA GLU A 889 2.30 47.05 -28.39
C GLU A 889 2.76 48.49 -28.66
N SER A 890 3.42 48.71 -29.79
CA SER A 890 3.79 50.03 -30.31
C SER A 890 3.18 50.23 -31.68
N LEU A 891 2.58 51.39 -31.93
CA LEU A 891 1.98 51.75 -33.22
C LEU A 891 2.75 52.90 -33.85
N ILE A 892 3.20 52.71 -35.09
CA ILE A 892 4.01 53.66 -35.84
C ILE A 892 3.22 54.07 -37.08
N GLU A 893 2.95 55.37 -37.21
CA GLU A 893 2.34 55.93 -38.42
C GLU A 893 3.42 56.34 -39.42
N ILE A 894 3.29 55.87 -40.66
CA ILE A 894 4.25 56.06 -41.73
C ILE A 894 3.57 56.83 -42.85
N HIS A 895 4.07 58.04 -43.14
CA HIS A 895 3.59 58.87 -44.24
C HIS A 895 4.45 58.63 -45.49
N THR A 896 3.82 58.23 -46.59
CA THR A 896 4.46 57.95 -47.88
C THR A 896 4.34 59.14 -48.82
N GLN A 897 5.33 59.34 -49.69
CA GLN A 897 5.29 60.41 -50.70
C GLN A 897 4.40 60.06 -51.90
N GLN A 898 4.13 58.77 -52.11
CA GLN A 898 3.31 58.25 -53.20
C GLN A 898 2.05 57.57 -52.65
N LYS A 899 0.99 57.53 -53.45
CA LYS A 899 -0.28 56.89 -53.09
C LYS A 899 -0.11 55.38 -52.99
N LEU A 900 -0.64 54.80 -51.91
CA LEU A 900 -0.57 53.36 -51.64
C LEU A 900 -1.47 52.57 -52.63
N PRO A 901 -0.99 51.45 -53.20
CA PRO A 901 -1.81 50.56 -54.02
C PRO A 901 -2.87 49.86 -53.15
N ASP A 902 -4.07 49.64 -53.69
CA ASP A 902 -5.20 49.12 -52.91
C ASP A 902 -5.11 47.62 -52.60
N ASP A 903 -4.42 46.82 -53.44
CA ASP A 903 -4.32 45.35 -53.30
C ASP A 903 -2.86 44.82 -53.18
N ALA A 904 -1.91 45.65 -52.75
CA ALA A 904 -0.50 45.25 -52.64
C ALA A 904 -0.15 44.58 -51.31
N PHE A 905 0.86 43.70 -51.34
CA PHE A 905 1.50 43.18 -50.12
C PHE A 905 2.63 44.12 -49.69
N VAL A 906 2.66 44.50 -48.41
CA VAL A 906 3.68 45.41 -47.88
C VAL A 906 4.61 44.65 -46.93
N SER A 907 5.91 44.94 -47.01
CA SER A 907 6.94 44.27 -46.21
C SER A 907 7.95 45.26 -45.65
N ILE A 908 8.59 44.87 -44.54
CA ILE A 908 9.74 45.58 -43.96
C ILE A 908 11.02 44.92 -44.43
N TYR A 909 11.92 45.73 -44.96
CA TYR A 909 13.27 45.33 -45.30
C TYR A 909 14.29 45.99 -44.36
N VAL A 910 15.11 45.18 -43.73
CA VAL A 910 16.21 45.58 -42.86
C VAL A 910 17.50 45.09 -43.50
N ARG A 911 18.55 45.92 -43.59
CA ARG A 911 19.84 45.48 -44.16
C ARG A 911 20.63 44.57 -43.21
N ASP A 912 20.42 44.71 -41.91
CA ASP A 912 21.11 43.93 -40.89
C ASP A 912 20.50 42.52 -40.76
N ARG A 913 21.25 41.50 -41.16
CA ARG A 913 20.84 40.09 -41.08
C ARG A 913 20.55 39.63 -39.65
N SER A 914 21.24 40.20 -38.65
CA SER A 914 21.09 39.78 -37.25
C SER A 914 19.70 40.06 -36.69
N PHE A 915 18.96 41.01 -37.27
CA PHE A 915 17.58 41.30 -36.91
C PHE A 915 16.63 40.15 -37.28
N TYR A 916 16.80 39.51 -38.45
CA TYR A 916 15.92 38.44 -38.91
C TYR A 916 16.01 37.16 -38.10
N ASP A 917 17.19 36.84 -37.56
CA ASP A 917 17.40 35.66 -36.71
C ASP A 917 16.68 35.79 -35.34
N THR A 918 16.20 36.99 -35.00
CA THR A 918 15.52 37.32 -33.75
C THR A 918 14.01 37.50 -33.89
N VAL A 919 13.45 37.54 -35.11
CA VAL A 919 12.07 37.97 -35.37
C VAL A 919 11.25 36.81 -35.96
N ARG A 920 10.06 36.50 -35.41
CA ARG A 920 9.07 35.64 -36.08
C ARG A 920 8.17 36.50 -36.96
N VAL A 921 8.55 36.65 -38.23
CA VAL A 921 7.81 37.47 -39.20
C VAL A 921 6.44 36.85 -39.51
N ILE A 922 5.36 37.63 -39.39
CA ILE A 922 4.04 37.31 -39.96
C ILE A 922 3.79 38.35 -41.05
N ASN A 923 3.87 37.93 -42.31
CA ASN A 923 3.52 38.81 -43.44
C ASN A 923 2.00 38.87 -43.58
N LEU A 924 1.42 40.06 -43.65
CA LEU A 924 -0.02 40.28 -43.71
C LEU A 924 -0.38 41.18 -44.91
N SER A 925 -1.56 40.95 -45.51
CA SER A 925 -2.14 41.85 -46.51
C SER A 925 -2.63 43.14 -45.87
N LEU A 926 -2.74 44.20 -46.68
CA LEU A 926 -3.34 45.46 -46.27
C LEU A 926 -4.85 45.30 -46.07
N ASP A 927 -5.28 45.04 -44.84
CA ASP A 927 -6.71 45.02 -44.52
C ASP A 927 -7.16 46.40 -43.98
N ALA A 928 -8.31 46.88 -44.45
CA ALA A 928 -8.89 48.14 -43.97
C ALA A 928 -9.55 47.93 -42.59
N VAL A 929 -9.02 48.59 -41.56
CA VAL A 929 -9.62 48.58 -40.22
C VAL A 929 -10.60 49.76 -40.12
N VAL A 930 -11.84 49.48 -39.67
CA VAL A 930 -12.91 50.48 -39.51
C VAL A 930 -12.61 51.40 -38.34
#